data_AF-A0A078JC34-F1
#
_entry.id   AF-A0A078JC34-F1
#
_cell.length_a   1.000
_cell.length_b   1.000
_cell.length_c   1.000
_cell.angle_alpha   90.00
_cell.angle_beta   90.00
_cell.angle_gamma   90.00
#
_symmetry.space_group_name_H-M   'P 1'
#
loop_
_entity.id
_entity.type
_entity.pdbx_description
1 polymer ?
#
loop_
_entity_poly.entity_id
_entity_poly.type
_entity_poly.pdbx_seq_one_letter_code
_entity_poly.pdbx_strand_id
1 'polypeptide(L)'
;MNNIILFVSCLALASSALAADETETEFHYVTGAYADPSKWSSVKQEWKICGVGKRQSPVNLSPKVARLVHNSTALIQTYYKPVEATLKNRGYDMAVSWQEDAGKLVINNTDYKLIQSHWHAPSEHFLNGKRLAMELHMVHKSADGHLAVIGVLLREGEPNPFISRIKDKINSIADILQGEASIGKIDPREFGWDLTKFYEYRGSLTTPPCTEDVIWTIVNKVGTVSRQQIDILVDARRAGYETNARPAQPLYKRMVYLNDQSTISASALTPYLRLYSRLMASRPRLFSNPLSPSLHRHSSSLSSPLFSSLTPRVNVQLTKVLSRGLIQRNAISTRSFMSSTISTEAFQESATSKGYSSEQIQVLEGLDPVRKRPGMYIGSTGTRGLHHLVYEILDNAIDEAQAGYASKVDVILHADGSVSIMDDGRGIPTDLHPVTNKSSLETVLTVLHAGGKFGGTSSGYSVSGGLHGVGLSVVNALSEALEVTVWRDGVEHKQKYSRGKPISILTRSELPLESKGTKGTSIRFWPDKEVFTTAIEFDHSTIAGRIRELAFLNPKVTISLKREDEDPEKSQYTEYFYAGGLKEYVSWLNIDKSPIHDVLGFRKETNGATIDVALQWCSDAYSDTMLGYANSIRTIDGGTHIEGVKASLTRTLNALAKKSKTVKEKDINLSGEHVREGLTCIVSVKIPNPEFEGQTKTRLGNPEVRKIVDQSVQEYLTEYLELHPDVLDNIVSKSLNAYKAALAAKRARELVRSKSVLKSSSLPGKLADCSSSNPEESEIFIVEGDSAGGSAKQGRDRRFQAILPLRGKILNIERKDEAAMYKNEEIQNLILGLGLGVKGEDFKMENLRYHKIIILTDADVDGAHIRTLLLTFFFRYQRALFDAGCIYVGVPPLFKVERGKQAHYCYDDADLKKITSNFPANASYTIQRFKGLGEMMPEQLWETTMNPETRILKQLVVDDIAEANMTFSSLMGARVDARKELIKNAATRINLQHLDI
;
A
#
# COMPACT_ATOMS: atom_id res chain seq x y z
N MET A 1 58.56 -19.38 -32.72
CA MET A 1 59.08 -18.26 -31.92
C MET A 1 57.89 -17.37 -31.59
N ASN A 2 57.10 -17.66 -30.55
CA ASN A 2 57.37 -17.54 -29.09
C ASN A 2 56.72 -16.23 -28.58
N ASN A 3 55.79 -16.19 -27.61
CA ASN A 3 55.30 -17.22 -26.68
C ASN A 3 53.78 -17.17 -26.43
N ILE A 4 53.18 -18.36 -26.41
CA ILE A 4 52.30 -18.94 -25.36
C ILE A 4 51.93 -18.02 -24.17
N ILE A 5 50.62 -17.86 -23.90
CA ILE A 5 49.93 -18.12 -22.60
C ILE A 5 48.41 -17.84 -22.71
N LEU A 6 47.61 -18.43 -21.79
CA LEU A 6 46.16 -18.26 -21.58
C LEU A 6 45.20 -18.85 -22.63
N PHE A 7 44.64 -20.00 -22.29
CA PHE A 7 43.37 -20.53 -22.79
C PHE A 7 42.60 -21.15 -21.60
N VAL A 8 41.30 -21.41 -21.78
CA VAL A 8 40.37 -22.00 -20.78
C VAL A 8 39.94 -21.06 -19.62
N SER A 9 38.79 -20.42 -19.79
CA SER A 9 37.60 -20.73 -18.97
C SER A 9 36.34 -20.10 -19.57
N CYS A 10 35.27 -20.88 -19.70
CA CYS A 10 33.94 -20.41 -20.08
C CYS A 10 32.92 -21.01 -19.13
N LEU A 11 32.37 -20.21 -18.21
CA LEU A 11 31.09 -20.41 -17.51
C LEU A 11 30.82 -19.20 -16.59
N ALA A 12 29.55 -19.03 -16.20
CA ALA A 12 29.03 -18.05 -15.23
C ALA A 12 29.15 -16.54 -15.58
N LEU A 13 28.09 -15.98 -16.18
CA LEU A 13 27.71 -14.57 -16.04
C LEU A 13 26.21 -14.46 -15.75
N ALA A 14 25.85 -14.60 -14.47
CA ALA A 14 24.49 -14.47 -13.97
C ALA A 14 24.46 -14.00 -12.50
N SER A 15 25.14 -12.90 -12.19
CA SER A 15 25.08 -12.20 -10.89
C SER A 15 25.69 -10.79 -11.02
N SER A 16 24.87 -9.77 -11.27
CA SER A 16 25.32 -8.38 -11.42
C SER A 16 24.20 -7.38 -11.09
N ALA A 17 23.81 -7.32 -9.81
CA ALA A 17 22.81 -6.39 -9.29
C ALA A 17 23.09 -6.01 -7.81
N LEU A 18 24.36 -5.88 -7.42
CA LEU A 18 24.75 -5.55 -6.04
C LEU A 18 26.14 -4.88 -5.90
N ALA A 19 26.59 -4.17 -6.94
CA ALA A 19 27.73 -3.28 -6.90
C ALA A 19 27.38 -2.02 -7.70
N ALA A 20 27.72 -0.84 -7.18
CA ALA A 20 27.50 0.45 -7.83
C ALA A 20 28.77 1.30 -7.68
N ASP A 21 29.31 1.76 -8.79
CA ASP A 21 30.57 2.48 -8.87
C ASP A 21 30.28 3.97 -9.12
N GLU A 22 30.35 4.74 -8.03
CA GLU A 22 31.01 6.04 -7.83
C GLU A 22 30.98 7.10 -8.97
N THR A 23 30.81 8.40 -8.69
CA THR A 23 31.45 9.21 -7.63
C THR A 23 30.51 10.25 -6.97
N GLU A 24 31.05 10.92 -5.92
CA GLU A 24 30.40 11.88 -5.00
C GLU A 24 29.30 11.32 -4.08
N THR A 25 29.56 11.37 -2.76
CA THR A 25 28.57 11.00 -1.74
C THR A 25 27.68 12.19 -1.41
N GLU A 26 26.42 12.12 -1.81
CA GLU A 26 25.46 13.23 -1.76
C GLU A 26 25.12 13.76 -0.34
N PHE A 27 25.46 13.03 0.72
CA PHE A 27 25.22 13.43 2.11
C PHE A 27 26.36 13.02 3.06
N HIS A 28 26.56 13.82 4.11
CA HIS A 28 27.56 13.56 5.15
C HIS A 28 26.92 13.53 6.56
N TYR A 29 27.61 12.91 7.51
CA TYR A 29 27.22 12.85 8.93
C TYR A 29 27.94 13.89 9.82
N VAL A 30 29.02 14.49 9.32
CA VAL A 30 29.84 15.47 10.06
C VAL A 30 29.13 16.82 10.11
N THR A 31 28.78 17.28 11.31
CA THR A 31 28.12 18.58 11.53
C THR A 31 28.96 19.74 10.99
N GLY A 32 28.36 20.59 10.17
CA GLY A 32 29.06 21.71 9.51
C GLY A 32 29.34 21.48 8.03
N ALA A 33 29.44 20.22 7.57
CA ALA A 33 29.64 19.87 6.17
C ALA A 33 28.52 20.42 5.25
N TYR A 34 28.77 20.48 3.94
CA TYR A 34 27.82 21.01 2.94
C TYR A 34 26.44 20.32 3.04
N ALA A 35 26.44 18.99 3.15
CA ALA A 35 25.25 18.16 3.28
C ALA A 35 25.20 17.43 4.64
N ASP A 36 25.37 18.16 5.76
CA ASP A 36 25.30 17.59 7.11
C ASP A 36 23.86 17.25 7.57
N PRO A 37 23.67 16.48 8.67
CA PRO A 37 22.36 15.99 9.11
C PRO A 37 21.31 17.04 9.48
N SER A 38 21.69 18.30 9.70
CA SER A 38 20.78 19.43 9.88
C SER A 38 20.34 20.06 8.54
N LYS A 39 21.14 19.86 7.49
CA LYS A 39 20.94 20.41 6.15
C LYS A 39 20.31 19.43 5.16
N TRP A 40 20.24 18.13 5.44
CA TRP A 40 19.71 17.11 4.51
C TRP A 40 18.38 17.51 3.84
N SER A 41 17.43 18.08 4.60
CA SER A 41 16.12 18.53 4.07
C SER A 41 16.15 19.73 3.13
N SER A 42 17.31 20.38 2.98
CA SER A 42 17.58 21.46 2.01
C SER A 42 18.56 21.04 0.90
N VAL A 43 19.14 19.83 0.95
CA VAL A 43 20.04 19.31 -0.10
C VAL A 43 19.23 18.71 -1.26
N LYS A 44 18.16 17.96 -0.96
CA LYS A 44 17.21 17.46 -1.96
C LYS A 44 15.76 17.58 -1.50
N GLN A 45 14.84 17.83 -2.44
CA GLN A 45 13.39 17.88 -2.18
C GLN A 45 12.85 16.55 -1.64
N GLU A 46 13.36 15.41 -2.14
CA GLU A 46 13.04 14.06 -1.62
C GLU A 46 13.45 13.87 -0.15
N TRP A 47 14.46 14.60 0.34
CA TRP A 47 14.96 14.50 1.72
C TRP A 47 14.28 15.48 2.68
N LYS A 48 13.31 16.28 2.20
CA LYS A 48 12.57 17.27 3.01
C LYS A 48 12.01 16.69 4.31
N ILE A 49 11.60 15.43 4.29
CA ILE A 49 11.12 14.65 5.46
C ILE A 49 12.17 14.59 6.58
N CYS A 50 13.47 14.58 6.27
CA CYS A 50 14.55 14.60 7.26
C CYS A 50 14.48 15.79 8.23
N GLY A 51 13.88 16.92 7.82
CA GLY A 51 13.76 18.14 8.64
C GLY A 51 12.33 18.45 9.10
N VAL A 52 11.30 18.12 8.31
CA VAL A 52 9.88 18.37 8.69
C VAL A 52 9.21 17.20 9.40
N GLY A 53 9.85 16.03 9.43
CA GLY A 53 9.33 14.80 10.01
C GLY A 53 9.17 14.86 11.54
N LYS A 54 8.11 14.20 12.04
CA LYS A 54 7.78 14.13 13.48
C LYS A 54 7.97 12.73 14.07
N ARG A 55 8.38 11.75 13.27
CA ARG A 55 8.72 10.38 13.67
C ARG A 55 10.15 10.01 13.27
N GLN A 56 11.03 11.01 13.14
CA GLN A 56 12.43 10.86 12.78
C GLN A 56 13.24 9.99 13.77
N SER A 57 14.29 9.34 13.26
CA SER A 57 15.21 8.46 13.99
C SER A 57 16.67 8.87 13.73
N PRO A 58 17.61 8.58 14.65
CA PRO A 58 17.47 7.77 15.86
C PRO A 58 16.83 8.55 17.03
N VAL A 59 16.58 7.89 18.16
CA VAL A 59 16.01 8.51 19.37
C VAL A 59 16.81 8.19 20.63
N ASN A 60 16.55 8.93 21.71
CA ASN A 60 17.06 8.61 23.05
C ASN A 60 16.09 7.69 23.80
N LEU A 61 16.53 6.45 24.03
CA LEU A 61 15.79 5.40 24.72
C LEU A 61 16.07 5.45 26.22
N SER A 62 15.03 5.34 27.05
CA SER A 62 15.18 5.11 28.49
C SER A 62 13.91 4.52 29.10
N PRO A 63 13.99 3.83 30.25
CA PRO A 63 12.81 3.41 31.01
C PRO A 63 11.94 4.58 31.51
N LYS A 64 12.39 5.84 31.40
CA LYS A 64 11.60 7.04 31.74
C LYS A 64 10.70 7.52 30.61
N VAL A 65 11.01 7.18 29.35
CA VAL A 65 10.21 7.58 28.16
C VAL A 65 9.49 6.41 27.52
N ALA A 66 9.90 5.17 27.81
CA ALA A 66 9.23 3.97 27.36
C ALA A 66 8.10 3.56 28.32
N ARG A 67 6.95 3.12 27.79
CA ARG A 67 5.98 2.35 28.58
C ARG A 67 6.47 0.92 28.70
N LEU A 68 6.58 0.42 29.92
CA LEU A 68 6.88 -0.98 30.20
C LEU A 68 5.68 -1.85 29.77
N VAL A 69 5.93 -2.88 28.97
CA VAL A 69 4.90 -3.83 28.53
C VAL A 69 5.29 -5.23 29.01
N HIS A 70 4.55 -5.70 30.02
CA HIS A 70 4.60 -7.10 30.45
C HIS A 70 3.64 -7.91 29.59
N ASN A 71 4.12 -9.03 29.03
CA ASN A 71 3.37 -9.89 28.10
C ASN A 71 2.73 -9.11 26.93
N SER A 72 3.53 -8.37 26.17
CA SER A 72 3.11 -7.92 24.84
C SER A 72 2.77 -9.13 23.98
N THR A 73 1.57 -9.16 23.40
CA THR A 73 1.14 -10.21 22.47
C THR A 73 1.77 -10.08 21.08
N ALA A 74 2.60 -9.05 20.86
CA ALA A 74 3.47 -8.93 19.70
C ALA A 74 4.54 -10.04 19.71
N LEU A 75 4.20 -11.17 19.07
CA LEU A 75 5.08 -12.31 18.85
C LEU A 75 6.18 -11.95 17.85
N ILE A 76 7.21 -11.22 18.31
CA ILE A 76 8.44 -11.07 17.53
C ILE A 76 9.16 -12.42 17.51
N GLN A 77 9.25 -13.01 16.31
CA GLN A 77 9.86 -14.32 16.08
C GLN A 77 10.98 -14.19 15.05
N THR A 78 12.04 -15.00 15.18
CA THR A 78 13.20 -14.95 14.28
C THR A 78 13.50 -16.32 13.68
N TYR A 79 13.63 -16.34 12.35
CA TYR A 79 13.78 -17.55 11.55
C TYR A 79 15.03 -17.44 10.66
N TYR A 80 16.19 -17.34 11.31
CA TYR A 80 17.49 -17.25 10.64
C TYR A 80 18.14 -18.62 10.41
N LYS A 81 19.05 -18.68 9.43
CA LYS A 81 19.87 -19.86 9.11
C LYS A 81 21.27 -19.43 8.61
N PRO A 82 22.30 -20.29 8.68
CA PRO A 82 23.62 -19.99 8.13
C PRO A 82 23.58 -19.95 6.60
N VAL A 83 23.98 -18.84 6.00
CA VAL A 83 24.04 -18.62 4.54
C VAL A 83 25.36 -17.93 4.18
N GLU A 84 25.89 -18.18 2.98
CA GLU A 84 27.11 -17.53 2.49
C GLU A 84 26.94 -16.01 2.45
N ALA A 85 27.88 -15.30 3.07
CA ALA A 85 27.82 -13.85 3.22
C ALA A 85 29.09 -13.16 2.69
N THR A 86 28.88 -11.95 2.17
CA THR A 86 29.91 -11.04 1.68
C THR A 86 29.91 -9.78 2.54
N LEU A 87 31.08 -9.46 3.09
CA LEU A 87 31.40 -8.17 3.69
C LEU A 87 31.74 -7.17 2.58
N LYS A 88 31.21 -5.96 2.64
CA LYS A 88 31.43 -4.87 1.68
C LYS A 88 31.84 -3.59 2.38
N ASN A 89 32.84 -2.89 1.83
CA ASN A 89 33.21 -1.54 2.21
C ASN A 89 32.43 -0.53 1.37
N ARG A 90 31.48 0.20 1.97
CA ARG A 90 30.69 1.24 1.27
C ARG A 90 31.34 2.62 1.33
N GLY A 91 32.51 2.74 1.95
CA GLY A 91 33.27 3.97 2.14
C GLY A 91 32.79 4.84 3.31
N TYR A 92 31.56 4.69 3.79
CA TYR A 92 31.05 5.31 5.03
C TYR A 92 30.71 4.29 6.13
N ASP A 93 30.62 3.00 5.78
CA ASP A 93 30.49 1.89 6.73
C ASP A 93 30.99 0.56 6.14
N MET A 94 31.04 -0.45 7.01
CA MET A 94 31.09 -1.86 6.62
C MET A 94 29.68 -2.45 6.65
N ALA A 95 29.33 -3.21 5.61
CA ALA A 95 28.06 -3.92 5.52
C ALA A 95 28.25 -5.42 5.23
N VAL A 96 27.47 -6.27 5.89
CA VAL A 96 27.30 -7.69 5.57
C VAL A 96 26.04 -7.86 4.72
N SER A 97 26.17 -8.60 3.64
CA SER A 97 25.11 -8.99 2.72
C SER A 97 25.15 -10.51 2.50
N TRP A 98 24.02 -11.14 2.21
CA TRP A 98 23.93 -12.59 1.99
C TRP A 98 23.59 -12.91 0.53
N GLN A 99 24.15 -13.99 0.01
CA GLN A 99 23.95 -14.41 -1.39
C GLN A 99 22.60 -15.10 -1.63
N GLU A 100 22.00 -15.65 -0.57
CA GLU A 100 20.65 -16.22 -0.56
C GLU A 100 19.82 -15.62 0.58
N ASP A 101 18.54 -15.97 0.64
CA ASP A 101 17.65 -15.67 1.77
C ASP A 101 18.24 -16.21 3.09
N ALA A 102 18.78 -15.33 3.93
CA ALA A 102 19.37 -15.66 5.24
C ALA A 102 18.32 -15.89 6.35
N GLY A 103 17.04 -15.75 6.02
CA GLY A 103 15.93 -15.83 6.95
C GLY A 103 15.25 -14.49 7.22
N LYS A 104 14.34 -14.52 8.19
CA LYS A 104 13.38 -13.44 8.43
C LYS A 104 13.17 -13.12 9.91
N LEU A 105 12.84 -11.86 10.15
CA LEU A 105 12.15 -11.37 11.33
C LEU A 105 10.64 -11.43 11.06
N VAL A 106 9.84 -11.84 12.04
CA VAL A 106 8.37 -11.78 11.97
C VAL A 106 7.89 -10.87 13.08
N ILE A 107 7.09 -9.86 12.75
CA ILE A 107 6.48 -8.93 13.71
C ILE A 107 4.98 -8.92 13.42
N ASN A 108 4.15 -9.23 14.41
CA ASN A 108 2.68 -9.27 14.28
C ASN A 108 2.21 -10.09 13.05
N ASN A 109 2.79 -11.28 12.87
CA ASN A 109 2.61 -12.19 11.74
C ASN A 109 3.06 -11.68 10.34
N THR A 110 3.55 -10.44 10.21
CA THR A 110 4.16 -9.92 8.97
C THR A 110 5.60 -10.42 8.83
N ASP A 111 5.93 -11.00 7.67
CA ASP A 111 7.28 -11.44 7.30
C ASP A 111 8.15 -10.26 6.85
N TYR A 112 9.28 -10.03 7.52
CA TYR A 112 10.34 -9.11 7.12
C TYR A 112 11.64 -9.89 6.84
N LYS A 113 12.04 -10.01 5.57
CA LYS A 113 13.27 -10.73 5.16
C LYS A 113 14.51 -9.89 5.45
N LEU A 114 15.58 -10.52 5.95
CA LEU A 114 16.87 -9.85 6.16
C LEU A 114 17.52 -9.49 4.82
N ILE A 115 17.89 -8.21 4.66
CA ILE A 115 18.49 -7.68 3.43
C ILE A 115 20.00 -7.46 3.63
N GLN A 116 20.38 -6.80 4.72
CA GLN A 116 21.76 -6.43 5.03
C GLN A 116 21.94 -6.21 6.54
N SER A 117 23.19 -6.14 7.00
CA SER A 117 23.52 -5.66 8.34
C SER A 117 24.77 -4.77 8.32
N HIS A 118 24.82 -3.68 9.10
CA HIS A 118 25.91 -2.69 9.02
C HIS A 118 26.17 -2.00 10.35
N TRP A 119 27.37 -1.46 10.54
CA TRP A 119 27.81 -0.86 11.82
C TRP A 119 27.90 0.67 11.78
N HIS A 120 27.22 1.30 12.73
CA HIS A 120 27.43 2.69 13.09
C HIS A 120 28.47 2.80 14.22
N ALA A 121 29.35 3.79 14.13
CA ALA A 121 30.24 4.21 15.20
C ALA A 121 30.34 5.76 15.17
N PRO A 122 29.95 6.48 16.25
CA PRO A 122 29.32 5.98 17.48
C PRO A 122 27.91 5.37 17.26
N SER A 123 27.22 4.91 18.31
CA SER A 123 25.86 4.36 18.17
C SER A 123 24.87 5.37 17.59
N GLU A 124 23.92 4.93 16.77
CA GLU A 124 22.83 5.79 16.27
C GLU A 124 21.93 6.19 17.44
N HIS A 125 21.36 5.20 18.13
CA HIS A 125 20.53 5.40 19.31
C HIS A 125 21.32 5.79 20.54
N PHE A 126 20.68 6.60 21.40
CA PHE A 126 21.18 6.95 22.72
C PHE A 126 20.45 6.09 23.75
N LEU A 127 21.15 5.64 24.80
CA LEU A 127 20.59 4.89 25.90
C LEU A 127 20.79 5.65 27.21
N ASN A 128 19.69 6.00 27.89
CA ASN A 128 19.66 6.83 29.09
C ASN A 128 20.40 8.17 28.94
N GLY A 129 20.29 8.80 27.77
CA GLY A 129 20.96 10.06 27.43
C GLY A 129 22.44 9.94 27.06
N LYS A 130 23.01 8.72 27.01
CA LYS A 130 24.39 8.49 26.58
C LYS A 130 24.43 7.86 25.19
N ARG A 131 25.33 8.36 24.34
CA ARG A 131 25.76 7.66 23.12
C ARG A 131 26.71 6.54 23.52
N LEU A 132 26.67 5.41 22.82
CA LEU A 132 27.52 4.24 23.05
C LEU A 132 28.55 4.10 21.91
N ALA A 133 29.49 3.17 22.08
CA ALA A 133 30.67 3.07 21.23
C ALA A 133 30.34 2.68 19.78
N MET A 134 29.40 1.75 19.59
CA MET A 134 28.93 1.33 18.27
C MET A 134 27.47 0.84 18.33
N GLU A 135 26.85 0.66 17.17
CA GLU A 135 25.56 -0.02 17.01
C GLU A 135 25.54 -0.82 15.70
N LEU A 136 25.09 -2.08 15.75
CA LEU A 136 24.81 -2.88 14.56
C LEU A 136 23.34 -2.74 14.18
N HIS A 137 23.04 -2.42 12.92
CA HIS A 137 21.69 -2.39 12.35
C HIS A 137 21.48 -3.56 11.40
N MET A 138 20.55 -4.46 11.73
CA MET A 138 20.10 -5.55 10.86
C MET A 138 18.81 -5.14 10.15
N VAL A 139 18.89 -4.83 8.85
CA VAL A 139 17.80 -4.23 8.07
C VAL A 139 16.99 -5.30 7.36
N HIS A 140 15.68 -5.30 7.60
CA HIS A 140 14.73 -6.23 7.03
C HIS A 140 13.63 -5.49 6.23
N LYS A 141 13.10 -6.13 5.19
CA LYS A 141 12.04 -5.59 4.32
C LYS A 141 10.90 -6.60 4.15
N SER A 142 9.65 -6.14 4.25
CA SER A 142 8.46 -6.96 3.97
C SER A 142 8.18 -7.06 2.47
N ALA A 143 7.25 -7.95 2.09
CA ALA A 143 6.82 -8.08 0.69
C ALA A 143 6.25 -6.76 0.13
N ASP A 144 5.45 -6.06 0.93
CA ASP A 144 4.80 -4.79 0.58
C ASP A 144 5.74 -3.56 0.73
N GLY A 145 7.01 -3.80 1.09
CA GLY A 145 8.09 -2.81 1.03
C GLY A 145 8.46 -2.13 2.36
N HIS A 146 7.63 -2.25 3.40
CA HIS A 146 7.87 -1.70 4.73
C HIS A 146 9.17 -2.25 5.37
N LEU A 147 9.81 -1.44 6.22
CA LEU A 147 11.09 -1.79 6.84
C LEU A 147 10.98 -2.10 8.34
N ALA A 148 11.81 -3.05 8.80
CA ALA A 148 12.03 -3.34 10.21
C ALA A 148 13.54 -3.49 10.48
N VAL A 149 14.04 -2.89 11.57
CA VAL A 149 15.47 -2.90 11.90
C VAL A 149 15.68 -3.38 13.33
N ILE A 150 16.55 -4.39 13.50
CA ILE A 150 17.07 -4.76 14.81
C ILE A 150 18.34 -3.94 15.07
N GLY A 151 18.35 -3.16 16.14
CA GLY A 151 19.52 -2.40 16.58
C GLY A 151 20.19 -3.07 17.78
N VAL A 152 21.49 -3.36 17.68
CA VAL A 152 22.29 -3.99 18.75
C VAL A 152 23.34 -3.00 19.23
N LEU A 153 23.11 -2.44 20.42
CA LEU A 153 24.00 -1.45 21.04
C LEU A 153 25.26 -2.09 21.62
N LEU A 154 26.42 -1.49 21.36
CA LEU A 154 27.73 -1.96 21.82
C LEU A 154 28.46 -0.88 22.61
N ARG A 155 29.01 -1.24 23.76
CA ARG A 155 29.92 -0.39 24.56
C ARG A 155 31.38 -0.84 24.41
N GLU A 156 32.31 0.07 24.64
CA GLU A 156 33.73 -0.27 24.70
C GLU A 156 33.99 -1.26 25.87
N GLY A 157 34.80 -2.29 25.63
CA GLY A 157 35.05 -3.38 26.58
C GLY A 157 35.69 -4.60 25.90
N GLU A 158 35.27 -5.81 26.28
CA GLU A 158 35.80 -7.06 25.73
C GLU A 158 35.57 -7.19 24.21
N PRO A 159 36.53 -7.78 23.46
CA PRO A 159 36.41 -7.96 22.01
C PRO A 159 35.12 -8.70 21.61
N ASN A 160 34.41 -8.12 20.63
CA ASN A 160 33.24 -8.74 20.03
C ASN A 160 33.66 -10.02 19.25
N PRO A 161 33.11 -11.22 19.55
CA PRO A 161 33.53 -12.46 18.89
C PRO A 161 33.32 -12.47 17.38
N PHE A 162 32.24 -11.85 16.88
CA PHE A 162 31.96 -11.79 15.46
C PHE A 162 32.96 -10.90 14.72
N ILE A 163 33.22 -9.69 15.25
CA ILE A 163 34.20 -8.77 14.63
C ILE A 163 35.61 -9.40 14.68
N SER A 164 35.95 -10.15 15.72
CA SER A 164 37.19 -10.95 15.76
C SER A 164 37.25 -12.02 14.64
N ARG A 165 36.14 -12.70 14.32
CA ARG A 165 36.06 -13.68 13.22
C ARG A 165 36.29 -13.04 11.84
N ILE A 166 35.88 -11.78 11.63
CA ILE A 166 35.97 -11.10 10.32
C ILE A 166 37.08 -10.03 10.23
N LYS A 167 37.86 -9.80 11.30
CA LYS A 167 38.90 -8.76 11.38
C LYS A 167 39.82 -8.73 10.15
N ASP A 168 40.41 -9.87 9.81
CA ASP A 168 41.36 -9.95 8.70
C ASP A 168 40.70 -9.70 7.33
N LYS A 169 39.38 -9.94 7.22
CA LYS A 169 38.59 -9.62 6.03
C LYS A 169 38.24 -8.14 5.94
N ILE A 170 37.92 -7.49 7.06
CA ILE A 170 37.77 -6.01 7.12
C ILE A 170 39.08 -5.36 6.66
N ASN A 171 40.21 -5.76 7.25
CA ASN A 171 41.53 -5.23 6.88
C ASN A 171 41.85 -5.43 5.39
N SER A 172 41.45 -6.56 4.79
CA SER A 172 41.70 -6.84 3.35
C SER A 172 40.88 -5.99 2.37
N ILE A 173 39.90 -5.22 2.84
CA ILE A 173 39.06 -4.32 2.02
C ILE A 173 39.00 -2.88 2.54
N ALA A 174 39.75 -2.55 3.61
CA ALA A 174 39.67 -1.25 4.29
C ALA A 174 40.03 -0.09 3.37
N ASP A 175 41.12 -0.24 2.60
CA ASP A 175 41.58 0.74 1.61
C ASP A 175 40.88 0.60 0.24
N ILE A 176 39.97 -0.36 0.08
CA ILE A 176 39.34 -0.69 -1.21
C ILE A 176 37.89 -0.17 -1.22
N LEU A 177 37.67 0.88 -2.02
CA LEU A 177 36.35 1.40 -2.37
C LEU A 177 35.50 0.33 -3.07
N GLN A 178 34.25 0.16 -2.62
CA GLN A 178 33.36 -0.96 -2.97
C GLN A 178 34.01 -2.36 -2.77
N GLY A 179 35.06 -2.45 -1.95
CA GLY A 179 35.80 -3.70 -1.73
C GLY A 179 34.91 -4.78 -1.13
N GLU A 180 34.97 -5.98 -1.69
CA GLU A 180 34.14 -7.12 -1.27
C GLU A 180 34.99 -8.31 -0.83
N ALA A 181 34.63 -8.92 0.31
CA ALA A 181 35.25 -10.11 0.83
C ALA A 181 34.21 -11.13 1.31
N SER A 182 34.27 -12.36 0.79
CA SER A 182 33.50 -13.47 1.38
C SER A 182 34.00 -13.77 2.79
N ILE A 183 33.05 -13.87 3.73
CA ILE A 183 33.25 -14.24 5.14
C ILE A 183 32.71 -15.66 5.46
N GLY A 184 32.34 -16.40 4.40
CA GLY A 184 31.75 -17.74 4.47
C GLY A 184 30.31 -17.73 4.99
N LYS A 185 29.85 -18.89 5.45
CA LYS A 185 28.51 -19.02 6.06
C LYS A 185 28.43 -18.27 7.38
N ILE A 186 27.50 -17.33 7.46
CA ILE A 186 27.13 -16.57 8.65
C ILE A 186 25.68 -16.86 9.00
N ASP A 187 25.41 -17.25 10.23
CA ASP A 187 24.06 -17.16 10.79
C ASP A 187 23.85 -15.76 11.42
N PRO A 188 22.79 -15.01 11.08
CA PRO A 188 22.49 -13.71 11.67
C PRO A 188 22.37 -13.66 13.20
N ARG A 189 22.30 -14.81 13.90
CA ARG A 189 22.37 -14.88 15.37
C ARG A 189 23.80 -14.79 15.93
N GLU A 190 24.85 -15.02 15.11
CA GLU A 190 26.26 -14.91 15.52
C GLU A 190 26.65 -13.49 15.94
N PHE A 191 25.88 -12.46 15.54
CA PHE A 191 26.04 -11.09 15.99
C PHE A 191 25.82 -10.87 17.51
N GLY A 192 25.34 -11.88 18.26
CA GLY A 192 25.39 -11.90 19.72
C GLY A 192 24.25 -11.18 20.46
N TRP A 193 23.14 -10.92 19.78
CA TRP A 193 21.93 -10.31 20.35
C TRP A 193 20.94 -11.36 20.87
N ASP A 194 20.03 -10.93 21.75
CA ASP A 194 18.79 -11.66 22.07
C ASP A 194 17.62 -10.70 22.28
N LEU A 195 16.40 -11.18 22.04
CA LEU A 195 15.17 -10.40 22.16
C LEU A 195 14.45 -10.64 23.50
N THR A 196 15.17 -11.07 24.55
CA THR A 196 14.57 -11.25 25.88
C THR A 196 14.04 -9.94 26.46
N LYS A 197 14.70 -8.82 26.13
CA LYS A 197 14.30 -7.47 26.51
C LYS A 197 14.74 -6.45 25.46
N PHE A 198 13.81 -5.64 24.97
CA PHE A 198 14.07 -4.69 23.88
C PHE A 198 13.13 -3.47 23.93
N TYR A 199 13.58 -2.36 23.35
CA TYR A 199 12.72 -1.22 23.05
C TYR A 199 12.12 -1.39 21.66
N GLU A 200 10.83 -1.11 21.52
CA GLU A 200 10.15 -1.06 20.22
C GLU A 200 9.54 0.33 20.00
N TYR A 201 9.71 0.90 18.81
CA TYR A 201 9.01 2.12 18.39
C TYR A 201 8.92 2.24 16.86
N ARG A 202 7.96 3.02 16.36
CA ARG A 202 7.91 3.41 14.93
C ARG A 202 8.71 4.70 14.70
N GLY A 203 9.63 4.63 13.76
CA GLY A 203 10.59 5.68 13.45
C GLY A 203 10.83 5.86 11.95
N SER A 204 11.98 6.43 11.60
CA SER A 204 12.42 6.62 10.21
C SER A 204 13.69 5.84 9.90
N LEU A 205 14.15 5.89 8.65
CA LEU A 205 15.57 5.68 8.34
C LEU A 205 16.43 6.71 9.10
N THR A 206 17.64 6.30 9.51
CA THR A 206 18.68 7.18 10.09
C THR A 206 19.46 7.94 9.01
N THR A 207 19.29 7.58 7.74
CA THR A 207 19.86 8.22 6.56
C THR A 207 18.78 8.92 5.73
N PRO A 208 19.13 9.81 4.79
CA PRO A 208 18.20 10.24 3.75
C PRO A 208 17.60 9.06 2.97
N PRO A 209 16.35 9.17 2.46
CA PRO A 209 15.42 10.31 2.55
C PRO A 209 14.68 10.45 3.90
N CYS A 210 15.09 9.69 4.94
CA CYS A 210 14.50 9.70 6.27
C CYS A 210 12.99 9.37 6.34
N THR A 211 12.51 8.50 5.44
CA THR A 211 11.10 8.04 5.39
C THR A 211 10.65 7.44 6.71
N GLU A 212 9.48 7.87 7.20
CA GLU A 212 8.94 7.57 8.54
C GLU A 212 8.15 6.26 8.65
N ASP A 213 8.71 5.19 8.09
CA ASP A 213 8.05 3.88 8.05
C ASP A 213 9.00 2.72 8.36
N VAL A 214 9.69 2.86 9.50
CA VAL A 214 10.61 1.84 10.03
C VAL A 214 10.13 1.39 11.41
N ILE A 215 9.97 0.07 11.60
CA ILE A 215 9.79 -0.53 12.93
C ILE A 215 11.17 -0.78 13.54
N TRP A 216 11.51 -0.07 14.61
CA TRP A 216 12.79 -0.21 15.30
C TRP A 216 12.67 -1.13 16.50
N THR A 217 13.49 -2.18 16.54
CA THR A 217 13.60 -3.16 17.63
C THR A 217 15.01 -3.05 18.23
N ILE A 218 15.19 -2.25 19.27
CA ILE A 218 16.51 -1.97 19.86
C ILE A 218 16.74 -2.86 21.08
N VAL A 219 17.72 -3.76 20.97
CA VAL A 219 18.07 -4.75 22.00
C VAL A 219 18.56 -4.03 23.27
N ASN A 220 17.90 -4.25 24.41
CA ASN A 220 18.25 -3.59 25.67
C ASN A 220 19.53 -4.16 26.31
N LYS A 221 19.94 -5.37 25.91
CA LYS A 221 21.19 -6.00 26.32
C LYS A 221 22.36 -5.43 25.52
N VAL A 222 23.09 -4.49 26.11
CA VAL A 222 24.27 -3.86 25.50
C VAL A 222 25.42 -4.87 25.43
N GLY A 223 25.89 -5.17 24.22
CA GLY A 223 27.08 -6.00 23.97
C GLY A 223 28.39 -5.22 24.15
N THR A 224 29.52 -5.89 23.94
CA THR A 224 30.85 -5.25 23.96
C THR A 224 31.54 -5.29 22.61
N VAL A 225 32.47 -4.35 22.44
CA VAL A 225 33.45 -4.26 21.35
C VAL A 225 34.74 -3.66 21.91
N SER A 226 35.91 -4.12 21.48
CA SER A 226 37.18 -3.58 21.99
C SER A 226 37.62 -2.35 21.22
N ARG A 227 38.45 -1.49 21.83
CA ARG A 227 38.95 -0.25 21.22
C ARG A 227 39.50 -0.48 19.80
N GLN A 228 40.41 -1.45 19.65
CA GLN A 228 40.99 -1.86 18.37
C GLN A 228 39.95 -2.29 17.31
N GLN A 229 38.79 -2.83 17.71
CA GLN A 229 37.72 -3.21 16.78
C GLN A 229 36.84 -2.02 16.37
N ILE A 230 36.69 -1.02 17.25
CA ILE A 230 36.07 0.26 16.90
C ILE A 230 36.97 0.96 15.88
N ASP A 231 38.27 1.09 16.19
CA ASP A 231 39.26 1.77 15.35
C ASP A 231 39.28 1.15 13.94
N ILE A 232 39.43 -0.18 13.81
CA ILE A 232 39.39 -0.89 12.52
C ILE A 232 38.10 -0.65 11.69
N LEU A 233 36.95 -0.40 12.34
CA LEU A 233 35.66 -0.12 11.67
C LEU A 233 35.39 1.38 11.44
N VAL A 234 36.28 2.26 11.93
CA VAL A 234 36.30 3.70 11.69
C VAL A 234 37.37 4.06 10.67
N ASP A 235 38.58 3.49 10.80
CA ASP A 235 39.73 3.71 9.91
C ASP A 235 39.48 3.18 8.50
N ALA A 236 38.67 2.12 8.36
CA ALA A 236 38.24 1.55 7.07
C ALA A 236 37.18 2.40 6.32
N ARG A 237 37.00 3.68 6.68
CA ARG A 237 36.11 4.65 6.03
C ARG A 237 36.92 5.66 5.22
N ARG A 238 36.30 6.29 4.24
CA ARG A 238 36.91 7.41 3.51
C ARG A 238 37.23 8.57 4.46
N ALA A 239 38.30 9.30 4.15
CA ALA A 239 38.57 10.60 4.75
C ALA A 239 37.32 11.50 4.66
N GLY A 240 36.95 12.15 5.78
CA GLY A 240 35.70 12.92 5.91
C GLY A 240 34.50 12.16 6.51
N TYR A 241 34.66 10.88 6.87
CA TYR A 241 33.64 10.06 7.54
C TYR A 241 34.03 9.63 8.98
N GLU A 242 34.55 10.60 9.74
CA GLU A 242 34.88 10.52 11.18
C GLU A 242 33.75 9.92 12.03
N THR A 243 32.51 10.14 11.60
CA THR A 243 31.28 9.56 12.14
C THR A 243 30.40 9.12 10.98
N ASN A 244 29.60 8.07 11.21
CA ASN A 244 28.54 7.65 10.31
C ASN A 244 27.18 7.58 11.03
N ALA A 245 27.00 8.39 12.09
CA ALA A 245 25.89 8.25 13.03
C ALA A 245 25.12 9.56 13.28
N ARG A 246 23.86 9.64 12.84
CA ARG A 246 22.99 10.84 12.86
C ARG A 246 22.76 11.38 14.29
N PRO A 247 22.60 12.69 14.51
CA PRO A 247 22.15 13.24 15.79
C PRO A 247 20.76 12.72 16.22
N ALA A 248 20.55 12.56 17.53
CA ALA A 248 19.29 12.07 18.09
C ALA A 248 18.12 13.04 17.84
N GLN A 249 17.00 12.48 17.39
CA GLN A 249 15.82 13.21 16.93
C GLN A 249 14.76 13.33 18.05
N PRO A 250 13.96 14.42 18.11
CA PRO A 250 12.97 14.60 19.16
C PRO A 250 11.87 13.53 19.12
N LEU A 251 11.42 13.08 20.28
CA LEU A 251 10.43 11.99 20.35
C LEU A 251 9.01 12.43 19.92
N TYR A 252 8.69 13.73 19.98
CA TYR A 252 7.40 14.31 19.56
C TYR A 252 6.15 13.57 20.08
N LYS A 253 6.17 13.16 21.36
CA LYS A 253 5.12 12.36 22.02
C LYS A 253 4.87 10.96 21.43
N ARG A 254 5.77 10.43 20.56
CA ARG A 254 5.72 9.02 20.13
C ARG A 254 5.80 8.09 21.33
N MET A 255 5.10 6.96 21.21
CA MET A 255 5.26 5.86 22.14
C MET A 255 6.53 5.07 21.82
N VAL A 256 7.36 4.87 22.85
CA VAL A 256 8.35 3.79 22.91
C VAL A 256 7.80 2.74 23.87
N TYR A 257 7.90 1.47 23.51
CA TYR A 257 7.56 0.34 24.38
C TYR A 257 8.84 -0.31 24.85
N LEU A 258 8.92 -0.68 26.13
CA LEU A 258 9.96 -1.55 26.67
C LEU A 258 9.32 -2.92 26.90
N ASN A 259 9.58 -3.84 25.97
CA ASN A 259 9.11 -5.21 26.04
C ASN A 259 10.08 -6.03 26.89
N ASP A 260 9.54 -6.81 27.83
CA ASP A 260 10.31 -7.69 28.71
C ASP A 260 9.68 -9.08 28.74
N GLN A 261 10.31 -10.03 28.05
CA GLN A 261 9.85 -11.42 27.93
C GLN A 261 10.41 -12.33 29.04
N SER A 262 11.25 -11.81 29.95
CA SER A 262 11.90 -12.60 31.01
C SER A 262 10.93 -13.19 32.05
N THR A 263 9.68 -12.72 32.09
CA THR A 263 8.64 -13.19 33.01
C THR A 263 7.74 -14.29 32.44
N ILE A 264 7.99 -14.79 31.22
CA ILE A 264 7.24 -15.92 30.65
C ILE A 264 7.63 -17.22 31.39
N SER A 265 6.77 -17.64 32.31
CA SER A 265 6.89 -18.91 33.02
C SER A 265 7.03 -20.09 32.04
N ALA A 266 7.96 -21.00 32.34
CA ALA A 266 8.23 -22.21 31.54
C ALA A 266 7.03 -23.21 31.46
N SER A 267 5.90 -22.89 32.08
CA SER A 267 4.64 -23.64 32.00
C SER A 267 3.85 -23.43 30.69
N ALA A 268 4.19 -22.43 29.87
CA ALA A 268 3.42 -22.05 28.68
C ALA A 268 3.91 -22.67 27.34
N LEU A 269 4.99 -23.46 27.35
CA LEU A 269 5.65 -23.96 26.13
C LEU A 269 5.73 -25.49 26.02
N THR A 270 4.59 -26.18 26.17
CA THR A 270 4.42 -27.52 25.56
C THR A 270 2.93 -27.86 25.40
N PRO A 271 2.50 -28.34 24.22
CA PRO A 271 2.13 -29.76 24.18
C PRO A 271 2.60 -30.53 22.93
N TYR A 272 3.67 -30.13 22.25
CA TYR A 272 4.16 -30.84 21.04
C TYR A 272 5.45 -31.68 21.17
N LEU A 273 6.18 -31.61 22.28
CA LEU A 273 7.46 -32.35 22.48
C LEU A 273 7.35 -33.65 23.32
N ARG A 274 6.14 -34.21 23.51
CA ARG A 274 5.93 -35.48 24.26
C ARG A 274 5.50 -36.69 23.43
N LEU A 275 5.31 -36.56 22.11
CA LEU A 275 4.95 -37.70 21.24
C LEU A 275 6.15 -38.39 20.55
N TYR A 276 7.24 -37.66 20.27
CA TYR A 276 8.37 -38.21 19.50
C TYR A 276 9.35 -39.08 20.32
N SER A 277 9.35 -38.97 21.65
CA SER A 277 10.29 -39.66 22.55
C SER A 277 9.82 -41.03 23.06
N ARG A 278 8.74 -41.61 22.49
CA ARG A 278 8.22 -42.95 22.87
C ARG A 278 8.14 -43.98 21.72
N LEU A 279 8.56 -43.63 20.50
CA LEU A 279 8.47 -44.52 19.32
C LEU A 279 9.81 -44.99 18.73
N MET A 280 10.94 -44.74 19.41
CA MET A 280 12.30 -45.16 19.00
C MET A 280 13.03 -45.98 20.08
N ALA A 281 12.30 -46.79 20.85
CA ALA A 281 12.84 -47.51 22.01
C ALA A 281 12.45 -49.00 22.05
N SER A 282 12.58 -49.72 20.93
CA SER A 282 12.38 -51.18 20.91
C SER A 282 13.01 -51.90 19.70
N ARG A 283 14.27 -52.33 19.84
CA ARG A 283 14.84 -53.54 19.18
C ARG A 283 16.07 -54.04 19.98
N PRO A 284 16.38 -55.35 19.97
CA PRO A 284 17.27 -55.97 20.97
C PRO A 284 18.77 -55.91 20.62
N ARG A 285 19.60 -56.23 21.63
CA ARG A 285 21.08 -56.33 21.54
C ARG A 285 21.53 -57.59 20.82
N LEU A 286 22.74 -57.55 20.23
CA LEU A 286 23.72 -58.64 20.26
C LEU A 286 25.17 -58.05 20.31
N PHE A 287 26.15 -58.93 20.55
CA PHE A 287 27.58 -58.66 20.82
C PHE A 287 28.41 -58.47 19.51
N SER A 288 29.71 -58.07 19.44
CA SER A 288 30.78 -57.80 20.44
C SER A 288 31.90 -56.88 19.89
N ASN A 289 32.46 -56.00 20.75
CA ASN A 289 33.87 -55.90 21.19
C ASN A 289 35.03 -56.61 20.40
N PRO A 290 36.31 -56.17 20.54
CA PRO A 290 36.90 -54.82 20.35
C PRO A 290 38.32 -54.89 19.67
N LEU A 291 39.08 -53.77 19.59
CA LEU A 291 40.48 -53.64 20.10
C LEU A 291 41.12 -52.25 19.82
N SER A 292 42.28 -51.99 20.45
CA SER A 292 43.04 -50.72 20.54
C SER A 292 44.57 -51.07 20.57
N PRO A 293 45.56 -50.23 21.00
CA PRO A 293 45.59 -48.81 21.44
C PRO A 293 46.82 -48.03 20.85
N SER A 294 47.43 -47.12 21.65
CA SER A 294 48.78 -46.48 21.56
C SER A 294 48.86 -45.05 20.99
N LEU A 295 49.89 -44.19 21.22
CA LEU A 295 50.89 -43.88 22.30
C LEU A 295 51.70 -42.62 21.82
N HIS A 296 52.36 -41.73 22.58
CA HIS A 296 52.42 -41.35 24.02
C HIS A 296 53.17 -39.98 24.21
N ARG A 297 52.85 -39.20 25.28
CA ARG A 297 53.78 -38.33 26.09
C ARG A 297 54.40 -37.04 25.46
N HIS A 298 54.91 -36.03 26.21
CA HIS A 298 54.99 -35.78 27.67
C HIS A 298 55.01 -34.26 28.05
N SER A 299 54.37 -33.92 29.19
CA SER A 299 54.76 -33.01 30.32
C SER A 299 55.83 -31.91 30.17
N SER A 300 55.78 -30.77 30.89
CA SER A 300 55.53 -30.58 32.34
C SER A 300 55.30 -29.09 32.73
N SER A 301 54.87 -28.66 33.92
CA SER A 301 53.84 -29.05 34.94
C SER A 301 54.10 -28.29 36.27
N LEU A 302 53.09 -28.13 37.15
CA LEU A 302 53.03 -27.33 38.43
C LEU A 302 52.40 -25.91 38.25
N SER A 303 51.76 -25.26 39.24
CA SER A 303 51.40 -25.63 40.64
C SER A 303 49.95 -25.18 41.02
N SER A 304 49.69 -24.93 42.32
CA SER A 304 48.37 -24.78 43.00
C SER A 304 48.55 -23.92 44.31
N PRO A 305 47.57 -23.68 45.25
CA PRO A 305 46.20 -24.24 45.37
C PRO A 305 45.04 -23.37 46.01
N LEU A 306 43.78 -23.82 45.78
CA LEU A 306 42.57 -23.74 46.67
C LEU A 306 41.93 -22.34 46.99
N PHE A 307 40.69 -22.19 47.50
CA PHE A 307 39.65 -23.11 48.04
C PHE A 307 38.20 -22.70 47.63
N SER A 308 37.14 -23.17 48.33
CA SER A 308 35.73 -23.29 47.85
C SER A 308 34.64 -22.54 48.65
N SER A 309 33.42 -22.40 48.10
CA SER A 309 32.18 -22.23 48.88
C SER A 309 30.91 -22.77 48.18
N LEU A 310 29.81 -22.92 48.93
CA LEU A 310 28.49 -23.43 48.49
C LEU A 310 27.33 -22.63 49.15
N THR A 311 26.11 -22.84 48.64
CA THR A 311 24.81 -22.21 49.02
C THR A 311 24.23 -22.81 50.35
N PRO A 312 23.06 -22.39 50.98
CA PRO A 312 21.86 -21.76 50.36
C PRO A 312 20.83 -20.92 51.23
N ARG A 313 19.72 -20.51 50.58
CA ARG A 313 18.29 -20.38 51.06
C ARG A 313 17.77 -19.26 52.05
N VAL A 314 16.78 -18.49 51.54
CA VAL A 314 15.38 -18.28 52.05
C VAL A 314 14.98 -17.15 53.06
N ASN A 315 13.98 -16.36 52.62
CA ASN A 315 12.86 -15.58 53.25
C ASN A 315 12.93 -14.82 54.60
N VAL A 316 12.65 -13.50 54.49
CA VAL A 316 11.53 -12.71 55.10
C VAL A 316 11.16 -12.87 56.58
N GLN A 317 11.31 -11.79 57.38
CA GLN A 317 10.20 -11.15 58.13
C GLN A 317 10.54 -9.71 58.63
N LEU A 318 9.58 -9.05 59.32
CA LEU A 318 9.55 -7.61 59.64
C LEU A 318 10.30 -7.22 60.94
N THR A 319 10.68 -5.94 61.07
CA THR A 319 10.40 -5.15 62.30
C THR A 319 10.50 -3.64 62.07
N LYS A 320 9.84 -2.84 62.92
CA LYS A 320 9.96 -1.35 63.01
C LYS A 320 10.75 -0.97 64.26
N VAL A 321 11.57 0.09 64.19
CA VAL A 321 11.91 0.97 65.34
C VAL A 321 12.00 2.43 64.83
N LEU A 322 11.70 3.42 65.68
CA LEU A 322 11.79 4.85 65.40
C LEU A 322 12.90 5.52 66.21
N SER A 323 13.50 6.62 65.72
CA SER A 323 13.77 7.82 66.54
C SER A 323 14.25 9.07 65.75
N ARG A 324 13.58 10.20 66.05
CA ARG A 324 13.98 11.64 66.12
C ARG A 324 15.43 12.06 65.75
N GLY A 325 15.68 13.28 65.23
CA GLY A 325 14.76 14.40 64.90
C GLY A 325 15.44 15.80 64.87
N LEU A 326 14.64 16.89 64.84
CA LEU A 326 14.98 18.33 65.01
C LEU A 326 15.82 18.99 63.87
N ILE A 327 15.25 19.88 63.04
CA ILE A 327 14.96 21.33 63.21
C ILE A 327 16.19 22.26 63.05
N GLN A 328 16.21 23.03 61.96
CA GLN A 328 16.23 24.52 62.01
C GLN A 328 15.82 25.17 60.66
N ARG A 329 15.61 26.49 60.66
CA ARG A 329 15.15 27.32 59.51
C ARG A 329 15.73 28.75 59.65
N ASN A 330 15.60 29.56 58.59
CA ASN A 330 15.92 30.99 58.44
C ASN A 330 17.38 31.32 58.01
N ALA A 331 17.70 32.43 57.32
CA ALA A 331 16.97 33.30 56.36
C ALA A 331 17.93 34.38 55.74
N ILE A 332 17.40 35.26 54.88
CA ILE A 332 17.81 36.67 54.60
C ILE A 332 18.88 36.99 53.49
N SER A 333 18.40 37.77 52.49
CA SER A 333 19.00 38.90 51.74
C SER A 333 20.27 38.78 50.85
N THR A 334 20.12 39.25 49.60
CA THR A 334 20.98 40.30 48.99
C THR A 334 20.12 41.41 48.33
N ARG A 335 20.69 42.61 48.13
CA ARG A 335 20.00 43.82 47.63
C ARG A 335 20.29 44.12 46.14
N SER A 336 19.44 44.96 45.55
CA SER A 336 19.47 45.51 44.19
C SER A 336 20.40 46.71 43.99
N PHE A 337 20.75 47.03 42.72
CA PHE A 337 21.06 48.39 42.25
C PHE A 337 20.49 48.64 40.82
N MET A 338 20.58 49.89 40.35
CA MET A 338 19.82 50.55 39.25
C MET A 338 20.72 50.89 38.03
N SER A 339 20.28 51.36 36.83
CA SER A 339 18.98 51.47 36.09
C SER A 339 19.27 52.07 34.68
N SER A 340 18.23 52.21 33.82
CA SER A 340 18.13 53.16 32.67
C SER A 340 18.92 52.84 31.37
N THR A 341 18.45 53.11 30.13
CA THR A 341 17.10 53.42 29.58
C THR A 341 17.07 53.13 28.06
N ILE A 342 15.90 52.77 27.49
CA ILE A 342 15.29 53.24 26.22
C ILE A 342 13.97 52.48 26.00
N SER A 343 13.04 53.02 25.21
CA SER A 343 11.59 52.77 25.30
C SER A 343 10.94 52.21 24.03
N THR A 344 9.88 51.38 24.23
CA THR A 344 8.74 51.10 23.31
C THR A 344 9.07 50.57 21.90
N GLU A 345 8.47 49.50 21.39
CA GLU A 345 7.01 49.33 21.20
C GLU A 345 6.44 47.98 21.67
N ALA A 346 5.12 47.80 21.54
CA ALA A 346 4.36 46.77 22.24
C ALA A 346 4.12 45.48 21.43
N PHE A 347 4.32 44.34 22.08
CA PHE A 347 3.70 43.07 21.72
C PHE A 347 2.60 42.73 22.75
N GLN A 348 1.45 42.25 22.29
CA GLN A 348 0.34 41.85 23.16
C GLN A 348 0.73 40.64 24.03
N GLU A 349 0.31 40.63 25.29
CA GLU A 349 0.48 39.47 26.16
C GLU A 349 -0.32 38.27 25.62
N SER A 350 0.38 37.22 25.20
CA SER A 350 -0.24 35.92 24.94
C SER A 350 -0.67 35.30 26.28
N ALA A 351 -1.94 34.92 26.37
CA ALA A 351 -2.55 34.52 27.63
C ALA A 351 -1.82 33.36 28.34
N THR A 352 -1.84 33.42 29.67
CA THR A 352 -1.14 32.51 30.60
C THR A 352 -1.30 31.02 30.24
N SER A 353 -0.20 30.28 30.33
CA SER A 353 -0.13 28.85 30.08
C SER A 353 -0.88 28.05 31.15
N LYS A 354 -2.16 27.77 30.90
CA LYS A 354 -2.99 26.89 31.74
C LYS A 354 -2.33 25.51 31.88
N GLY A 355 -1.81 25.21 33.06
CA GLY A 355 -1.09 23.98 33.36
C GLY A 355 -1.91 22.72 33.04
N TYR A 356 -1.24 21.71 32.49
CA TYR A 356 -1.86 20.44 32.07
C TYR A 356 -2.23 19.59 33.30
N SER A 357 -3.42 19.84 33.85
CA SER A 357 -4.01 19.08 34.96
C SER A 357 -4.79 17.86 34.46
N SER A 358 -5.19 16.99 35.38
CA SER A 358 -6.09 15.86 35.10
C SER A 358 -7.46 16.29 34.54
N GLU A 359 -7.89 17.52 34.83
CA GLU A 359 -9.15 18.11 34.32
C GLU A 359 -9.11 18.35 32.80
N GLN A 360 -7.91 18.39 32.21
CA GLN A 360 -7.74 18.48 30.75
C GLN A 360 -7.81 17.11 30.05
N ILE A 361 -7.97 16.01 30.80
CA ILE A 361 -8.16 14.67 30.24
C ILE A 361 -9.66 14.44 29.99
N GLN A 362 -10.13 14.85 28.82
CA GLN A 362 -11.51 14.59 28.40
C GLN A 362 -11.72 13.09 28.10
N VAL A 363 -12.47 12.41 28.97
CA VAL A 363 -13.11 11.13 28.63
C VAL A 363 -14.32 11.43 27.74
N LEU A 364 -14.54 10.59 26.72
CA LEU A 364 -15.71 10.65 25.84
C LEU A 364 -16.49 9.35 26.03
N GLU A 365 -17.77 9.47 26.41
CA GLU A 365 -18.61 8.32 26.78
C GLU A 365 -19.64 7.99 25.68
N GLY A 366 -20.13 6.75 25.69
CA GLY A 366 -21.10 6.26 24.70
C GLY A 366 -20.60 6.39 23.26
N LEU A 367 -21.33 7.17 22.46
CA LEU A 367 -21.08 7.37 21.02
C LEU A 367 -20.45 8.73 20.66
N ASP A 368 -20.20 9.59 21.65
CA ASP A 368 -19.47 10.85 21.46
C ASP A 368 -18.03 10.63 20.88
N PRO A 369 -17.28 9.54 21.18
CA PRO A 369 -16.02 9.22 20.48
C PRO A 369 -16.17 9.09 18.95
N VAL A 370 -17.30 8.55 18.49
CA VAL A 370 -17.59 8.31 17.07
C VAL A 370 -17.81 9.64 16.37
N ARG A 371 -18.73 10.47 16.90
CA ARG A 371 -19.00 11.81 16.36
C ARG A 371 -17.77 12.71 16.37
N LYS A 372 -16.87 12.56 17.35
CA LYS A 372 -15.65 13.38 17.44
C LYS A 372 -14.52 12.92 16.50
N ARG A 373 -14.55 11.67 16.00
CA ARG A 373 -13.52 11.09 15.11
C ARG A 373 -14.12 10.15 14.04
N PRO A 374 -15.09 10.59 13.22
CA PRO A 374 -15.87 9.72 12.32
C PRO A 374 -15.00 8.91 11.35
N GLY A 375 -13.97 9.52 10.76
CA GLY A 375 -13.05 8.85 9.83
C GLY A 375 -12.28 7.65 10.42
N MET A 376 -12.19 7.53 11.75
CA MET A 376 -11.60 6.34 12.40
C MET A 376 -12.51 5.10 12.31
N TYR A 377 -13.82 5.30 12.11
CA TYR A 377 -14.83 4.25 12.06
C TYR A 377 -15.31 4.00 10.62
N ILE A 378 -15.60 5.06 9.86
CA ILE A 378 -16.12 4.98 8.49
C ILE A 378 -15.10 5.31 7.39
N GLY A 379 -13.85 5.64 7.74
CA GLY A 379 -12.74 5.91 6.81
C GLY A 379 -12.64 7.39 6.37
N SER A 380 -13.75 8.02 5.99
CA SER A 380 -13.79 9.46 5.65
C SER A 380 -15.16 10.08 5.95
N THR A 381 -15.30 11.39 5.78
CA THR A 381 -16.58 12.14 5.91
C THR A 381 -17.07 12.68 4.56
N GLY A 382 -16.56 12.14 3.44
CA GLY A 382 -17.07 12.40 2.09
C GLY A 382 -17.95 11.26 1.59
N THR A 383 -18.24 11.25 0.28
CA THR A 383 -19.08 10.24 -0.43
C THR A 383 -18.78 8.80 -0.02
N ARG A 384 -17.51 8.37 -0.05
CA ARG A 384 -17.10 7.02 0.39
C ARG A 384 -17.55 6.67 1.81
N GLY A 385 -17.45 7.61 2.76
CA GLY A 385 -17.89 7.42 4.14
C GLY A 385 -19.42 7.41 4.28
N LEU A 386 -20.11 8.21 3.47
CA LEU A 386 -21.57 8.25 3.38
C LEU A 386 -22.13 6.91 2.88
N HIS A 387 -21.59 6.37 1.78
CA HIS A 387 -21.94 5.03 1.27
C HIS A 387 -21.62 3.92 2.27
N HIS A 388 -20.55 4.06 3.07
CA HIS A 388 -20.16 3.06 4.07
C HIS A 388 -21.22 2.90 5.18
N LEU A 389 -22.01 3.94 5.49
CA LEU A 389 -23.15 3.82 6.40
C LEU A 389 -24.22 2.83 5.86
N VAL A 390 -24.50 2.90 4.56
CA VAL A 390 -25.42 1.98 3.86
C VAL A 390 -24.88 0.55 3.94
N TYR A 391 -23.57 0.38 3.72
CA TYR A 391 -22.94 -0.94 3.71
C TYR A 391 -22.94 -1.62 5.08
N GLU A 392 -22.68 -0.91 6.18
CA GLU A 392 -22.73 -1.53 7.52
C GLU A 392 -24.15 -1.99 7.90
N ILE A 393 -25.21 -1.32 7.45
CA ILE A 393 -26.59 -1.83 7.65
C ILE A 393 -26.90 -3.01 6.71
N LEU A 394 -26.53 -2.89 5.42
CA LEU A 394 -26.79 -3.91 4.40
C LEU A 394 -26.04 -5.22 4.67
N ASP A 395 -24.77 -5.17 5.08
CA ASP A 395 -23.99 -6.36 5.45
C ASP A 395 -24.58 -7.04 6.71
N ASN A 396 -25.22 -6.29 7.62
CA ASN A 396 -25.94 -6.88 8.75
C ASN A 396 -27.22 -7.64 8.32
N ALA A 397 -27.97 -7.13 7.33
CA ALA A 397 -29.11 -7.83 6.75
C ALA A 397 -28.67 -9.09 5.97
N ILE A 398 -27.53 -9.03 5.26
CA ILE A 398 -26.94 -10.20 4.60
C ILE A 398 -26.44 -11.25 5.61
N ASP A 399 -25.96 -10.86 6.79
CA ASP A 399 -25.61 -11.82 7.85
C ASP A 399 -26.83 -12.63 8.36
N GLU A 400 -28.04 -12.04 8.44
CA GLU A 400 -29.28 -12.79 8.72
C GLU A 400 -29.63 -13.78 7.59
N ALA A 401 -29.40 -13.37 6.33
CA ALA A 401 -29.64 -14.20 5.15
C ALA A 401 -28.62 -15.34 5.03
N GLN A 402 -27.35 -15.12 5.38
CA GLN A 402 -26.31 -16.16 5.45
C GLN A 402 -26.55 -17.16 6.58
N ALA A 403 -27.12 -16.70 7.70
CA ALA A 403 -27.62 -17.57 8.76
C ALA A 403 -28.90 -18.34 8.37
N GLY A 404 -29.50 -18.05 7.21
CA GLY A 404 -30.63 -18.77 6.63
C GLY A 404 -32.02 -18.31 7.09
N TYR A 405 -32.14 -17.15 7.72
CA TYR A 405 -33.40 -16.66 8.29
C TYR A 405 -34.11 -15.59 7.44
N ALA A 406 -33.34 -14.86 6.62
CA ALA A 406 -33.82 -13.89 5.65
C ALA A 406 -33.69 -14.44 4.21
N SER A 407 -34.63 -14.05 3.35
CA SER A 407 -34.69 -14.37 1.92
C SER A 407 -34.77 -13.12 1.03
N LYS A 408 -35.15 -11.96 1.59
CA LYS A 408 -35.30 -10.69 0.89
C LYS A 408 -34.68 -9.54 1.68
N VAL A 409 -34.00 -8.64 0.97
CA VAL A 409 -33.55 -7.36 1.51
C VAL A 409 -34.01 -6.23 0.58
N ASP A 410 -34.72 -5.24 1.11
CA ASP A 410 -35.17 -4.06 0.36
C ASP A 410 -34.34 -2.84 0.77
N VAL A 411 -33.76 -2.14 -0.20
CA VAL A 411 -32.97 -0.90 0.00
C VAL A 411 -33.65 0.26 -0.72
N ILE A 412 -33.99 1.32 0.00
CA ILE A 412 -34.66 2.50 -0.55
C ILE A 412 -33.83 3.76 -0.27
N LEU A 413 -33.49 4.48 -1.35
CA LEU A 413 -32.94 5.83 -1.31
C LEU A 413 -34.12 6.79 -1.44
N HIS A 414 -34.44 7.51 -0.36
CA HIS A 414 -35.60 8.41 -0.30
C HIS A 414 -35.27 9.81 -0.84
N ALA A 415 -36.28 10.50 -1.39
CA ALA A 415 -36.13 11.87 -1.91
C ALA A 415 -35.75 12.90 -0.82
N ASP A 416 -35.99 12.60 0.46
CA ASP A 416 -35.60 13.45 1.60
C ASP A 416 -34.12 13.29 2.04
N GLY A 417 -33.33 12.53 1.28
CA GLY A 417 -31.92 12.27 1.58
C GLY A 417 -31.69 11.20 2.67
N SER A 418 -32.72 10.47 3.10
CA SER A 418 -32.56 9.30 3.97
C SER A 418 -32.42 7.99 3.18
N VAL A 419 -31.89 6.97 3.85
CA VAL A 419 -31.88 5.60 3.35
C VAL A 419 -32.62 4.72 4.32
N SER A 420 -33.49 3.84 3.81
CA SER A 420 -34.02 2.71 4.57
C SER A 420 -33.51 1.38 4.01
N ILE A 421 -33.21 0.45 4.91
CA ILE A 421 -32.87 -0.94 4.61
C ILE A 421 -33.77 -1.83 5.46
N MET A 422 -34.40 -2.82 4.83
CA MET A 422 -35.32 -3.75 5.46
C MET A 422 -34.93 -5.20 5.15
N ASP A 423 -34.95 -6.06 6.15
CA ASP A 423 -34.76 -7.52 6.05
C ASP A 423 -36.03 -8.26 6.48
N ASP A 424 -36.25 -9.46 5.94
CA ASP A 424 -37.27 -10.41 6.39
C ASP A 424 -36.71 -11.43 7.42
N GLY A 425 -35.67 -11.09 8.18
CA GLY A 425 -34.93 -12.00 9.07
C GLY A 425 -35.62 -12.31 10.40
N ARG A 426 -34.84 -12.53 11.47
CA ARG A 426 -35.34 -12.82 12.83
C ARG A 426 -35.81 -11.59 13.60
N GLY A 427 -35.47 -10.39 13.13
CA GLY A 427 -35.60 -9.14 13.87
C GLY A 427 -34.61 -9.04 15.04
N ILE A 428 -34.04 -7.85 15.24
CA ILE A 428 -33.14 -7.55 16.37
C ILE A 428 -33.84 -7.85 17.71
N PRO A 429 -33.20 -8.54 18.68
CA PRO A 429 -33.85 -8.84 19.97
C PRO A 429 -34.28 -7.58 20.73
N THR A 430 -35.49 -7.60 21.31
CA THR A 430 -36.15 -6.44 21.97
C THR A 430 -36.33 -6.60 23.49
N ASP A 431 -35.99 -7.78 24.03
CA ASP A 431 -35.90 -8.14 25.45
C ASP A 431 -34.92 -7.27 26.24
N LEU A 432 -34.95 -7.36 27.58
CA LEU A 432 -34.02 -6.63 28.46
C LEU A 432 -32.66 -7.34 28.53
N HIS A 433 -31.62 -6.66 28.07
CA HIS A 433 -30.25 -7.15 28.09
C HIS A 433 -29.67 -7.14 29.52
N PRO A 434 -29.17 -8.28 30.05
CA PRO A 434 -28.96 -8.49 31.49
C PRO A 434 -27.80 -7.67 32.10
N VAL A 435 -26.91 -7.09 31.29
CA VAL A 435 -25.78 -6.27 31.78
C VAL A 435 -26.10 -4.78 31.73
N THR A 436 -26.89 -4.33 30.76
CA THR A 436 -27.18 -2.90 30.53
C THR A 436 -28.53 -2.47 31.11
N ASN A 437 -29.42 -3.42 31.45
CA ASN A 437 -30.79 -3.16 31.93
C ASN A 437 -31.63 -2.27 30.98
N LYS A 438 -31.27 -2.28 29.69
CA LYS A 438 -31.95 -1.64 28.57
C LYS A 438 -32.51 -2.72 27.64
N SER A 439 -33.32 -2.35 26.66
CA SER A 439 -33.62 -3.28 25.57
C SER A 439 -32.35 -3.70 24.84
N SER A 440 -32.31 -4.94 24.35
CA SER A 440 -31.24 -5.47 23.51
C SER A 440 -31.07 -4.62 22.24
N LEU A 441 -32.17 -4.15 21.66
CA LEU A 441 -32.22 -3.17 20.56
C LEU A 441 -31.51 -1.85 20.92
N GLU A 442 -31.86 -1.20 22.03
CA GLU A 442 -31.19 0.05 22.44
C GLU A 442 -29.72 -0.20 22.78
N THR A 443 -29.39 -1.36 23.32
CA THR A 443 -28.01 -1.74 23.64
C THR A 443 -27.14 -1.81 22.39
N VAL A 444 -27.56 -2.49 21.32
CA VAL A 444 -26.79 -2.55 20.05
C VAL A 444 -26.76 -1.23 19.27
N LEU A 445 -27.68 -0.31 19.56
CA LEU A 445 -27.74 1.02 18.94
C LEU A 445 -26.99 2.11 19.72
N THR A 446 -26.70 1.92 21.02
CA THR A 446 -26.10 2.96 21.89
C THR A 446 -24.77 2.57 22.53
N VAL A 447 -24.35 1.30 22.44
CA VAL A 447 -23.11 0.79 23.06
C VAL A 447 -22.17 0.23 21.99
N LEU A 448 -20.94 0.74 21.95
CA LEU A 448 -19.89 0.19 21.09
C LEU A 448 -19.50 -1.23 21.54
N HIS A 449 -19.27 -2.12 20.56
CA HIS A 449 -18.95 -3.53 20.78
C HIS A 449 -20.07 -4.35 21.44
N ALA A 450 -21.33 -3.99 21.20
CA ALA A 450 -22.51 -4.77 21.60
C ALA A 450 -23.13 -5.49 20.39
N GLY A 451 -23.39 -6.79 20.52
CA GLY A 451 -24.09 -7.58 19.48
C GLY A 451 -23.95 -9.08 19.63
N GLY A 452 -24.87 -9.85 19.02
CA GLY A 452 -24.91 -11.32 19.12
C GLY A 452 -23.84 -12.09 18.33
N LYS A 453 -22.84 -11.40 17.75
CA LYS A 453 -21.84 -11.95 16.82
C LYS A 453 -20.53 -12.39 17.50
N PHE A 454 -20.34 -12.09 18.79
CA PHE A 454 -19.11 -12.42 19.54
C PHE A 454 -19.10 -13.81 20.23
N GLY A 455 -20.23 -14.53 20.24
CA GLY A 455 -20.41 -15.71 21.12
C GLY A 455 -19.67 -17.00 20.72
N GLY A 456 -18.89 -17.02 19.64
CA GLY A 456 -18.28 -18.25 19.12
C GLY A 456 -19.35 -19.31 18.83
N THR A 457 -19.22 -20.51 19.40
CA THR A 457 -20.19 -21.62 19.27
C THR A 457 -21.53 -21.36 19.98
N SER A 458 -21.67 -20.30 20.77
CA SER A 458 -22.95 -19.84 21.34
C SER A 458 -23.46 -18.52 20.75
N SER A 459 -22.87 -18.07 19.63
CA SER A 459 -23.37 -16.90 18.87
C SER A 459 -24.68 -17.23 18.13
N GLY A 460 -25.41 -16.17 17.73
CA GLY A 460 -26.59 -16.31 16.87
C GLY A 460 -26.27 -16.56 15.39
N TYR A 461 -25.00 -16.70 15.01
CA TYR A 461 -24.51 -16.69 13.62
C TYR A 461 -23.32 -17.64 13.46
N SER A 462 -23.49 -18.76 12.74
CA SER A 462 -22.40 -19.71 12.46
C SER A 462 -21.30 -19.14 11.54
N VAL A 463 -21.64 -18.12 10.75
CA VAL A 463 -20.78 -17.31 9.89
C VAL A 463 -21.34 -15.88 9.91
N SER A 464 -20.49 -14.86 10.00
CA SER A 464 -20.90 -13.46 9.79
C SER A 464 -19.74 -12.55 9.40
N GLY A 465 -20.00 -11.46 8.66
CA GLY A 465 -19.05 -10.39 8.38
C GLY A 465 -18.98 -9.31 9.48
N GLY A 466 -20.02 -9.22 10.32
CA GLY A 466 -20.18 -8.22 11.38
C GLY A 466 -19.37 -8.44 12.67
N LEU A 467 -18.06 -8.74 12.56
CA LEU A 467 -17.19 -9.11 13.70
C LEU A 467 -17.14 -8.15 14.89
N HIS A 468 -17.23 -6.84 14.65
CA HIS A 468 -16.76 -5.84 15.62
C HIS A 468 -17.85 -5.22 16.51
N GLY A 469 -19.13 -5.52 16.26
CA GLY A 469 -20.27 -5.01 17.04
C GLY A 469 -20.35 -3.48 17.17
N VAL A 470 -19.91 -2.74 16.15
CA VAL A 470 -19.92 -1.26 16.15
C VAL A 470 -20.74 -0.64 15.02
N GLY A 471 -20.89 -1.30 13.86
CA GLY A 471 -21.50 -0.74 12.64
C GLY A 471 -22.81 0.00 12.86
N LEU A 472 -23.84 -0.71 13.36
CA LEU A 472 -25.17 -0.14 13.63
C LEU A 472 -25.11 1.07 14.59
N SER A 473 -24.33 0.98 15.67
CA SER A 473 -24.14 2.08 16.62
C SER A 473 -23.37 3.28 16.03
N VAL A 474 -22.47 3.04 15.07
CA VAL A 474 -21.75 4.09 14.33
C VAL A 474 -22.70 4.80 13.35
N VAL A 475 -23.56 4.06 12.64
CA VAL A 475 -24.60 4.65 11.79
C VAL A 475 -25.54 5.52 12.64
N ASN A 476 -25.98 5.05 13.81
CA ASN A 476 -26.78 5.84 14.74
C ASN A 476 -26.05 7.11 15.23
N ALA A 477 -24.77 7.00 15.57
CA ALA A 477 -23.95 8.13 16.02
C ALA A 477 -23.80 9.23 14.95
N LEU A 478 -23.66 8.83 13.69
CA LEU A 478 -23.37 9.71 12.55
C LEU A 478 -24.63 10.13 11.75
N SER A 479 -25.82 9.86 12.31
CA SER A 479 -27.11 10.29 11.75
C SER A 479 -27.74 11.41 12.57
N GLU A 480 -28.37 12.38 11.89
CA GLU A 480 -29.19 13.44 12.48
C GLU A 480 -30.41 12.81 13.19
N ALA A 481 -31.06 11.87 12.51
CA ALA A 481 -32.14 11.03 13.03
C ALA A 481 -31.98 9.59 12.54
N LEU A 482 -32.43 8.62 13.35
CA LEU A 482 -32.51 7.22 12.98
C LEU A 482 -33.77 6.59 13.59
N GLU A 483 -34.51 5.82 12.79
CA GLU A 483 -35.72 5.11 13.18
C GLU A 483 -35.53 3.62 12.95
N VAL A 484 -35.88 2.79 13.95
CA VAL A 484 -35.91 1.33 13.79
C VAL A 484 -37.31 0.82 14.08
N THR A 485 -37.79 -0.03 13.17
CA THR A 485 -38.92 -0.94 13.38
C THR A 485 -38.40 -2.37 13.42
N VAL A 486 -38.86 -3.16 14.37
CA VAL A 486 -38.63 -4.61 14.43
C VAL A 486 -39.97 -5.31 14.44
N TRP A 487 -40.13 -6.33 13.59
CA TRP A 487 -41.28 -7.23 13.63
C TRP A 487 -40.82 -8.60 14.13
N ARG A 488 -41.38 -9.03 15.25
CA ARG A 488 -40.93 -10.24 15.95
C ARG A 488 -42.05 -10.78 16.84
N ASP A 489 -42.18 -12.11 16.91
CA ASP A 489 -43.11 -12.79 17.83
C ASP A 489 -44.58 -12.28 17.75
N GLY A 490 -45.03 -11.88 16.55
CA GLY A 490 -46.36 -11.33 16.28
C GLY A 490 -46.56 -9.86 16.69
N VAL A 491 -45.48 -9.16 17.02
CA VAL A 491 -45.44 -7.82 17.61
C VAL A 491 -44.59 -6.89 16.75
N GLU A 492 -45.03 -5.65 16.61
CA GLU A 492 -44.23 -4.55 16.11
C GLU A 492 -43.60 -3.76 17.27
N HIS A 493 -42.31 -3.49 17.16
CA HIS A 493 -41.56 -2.65 18.08
C HIS A 493 -40.96 -1.46 17.34
N LYS A 494 -41.12 -0.24 17.87
CA LYS A 494 -40.60 0.99 17.25
C LYS A 494 -39.84 1.86 18.25
N GLN A 495 -38.64 2.30 17.87
CA GLN A 495 -37.83 3.24 18.64
C GLN A 495 -37.08 4.22 17.72
N LYS A 496 -37.06 5.49 18.10
CA LYS A 496 -36.40 6.60 17.41
C LYS A 496 -35.20 7.14 18.19
N TYR A 497 -34.17 7.55 17.46
CA TYR A 497 -32.90 8.10 17.94
C TYR A 497 -32.56 9.40 17.21
N SER A 498 -31.74 10.23 17.83
CA SER A 498 -31.05 11.35 17.19
C SER A 498 -29.60 11.36 17.66
N ARG A 499 -28.63 11.40 16.73
CA ARG A 499 -27.21 11.58 17.02
C ARG A 499 -26.65 10.57 18.05
N GLY A 500 -27.06 9.31 17.91
CA GLY A 500 -26.69 8.20 18.81
C GLY A 500 -27.50 8.09 20.10
N LYS A 501 -28.45 8.99 20.38
CA LYS A 501 -29.19 9.06 21.66
C LYS A 501 -30.66 8.72 21.44
N PRO A 502 -31.29 7.83 22.26
CA PRO A 502 -32.71 7.52 22.14
C PRO A 502 -33.55 8.74 22.50
N ILE A 503 -34.50 9.08 21.63
CA ILE A 503 -35.45 10.20 21.83
C ILE A 503 -36.88 9.72 22.12
N SER A 504 -37.08 8.40 22.13
CA SER A 504 -38.35 7.75 22.47
C SER A 504 -38.10 6.47 23.25
N ILE A 505 -39.07 6.09 24.07
CA ILE A 505 -39.14 4.75 24.66
C ILE A 505 -39.42 3.71 23.56
N LEU A 506 -39.06 2.45 23.82
CA LEU A 506 -39.43 1.34 22.93
C LEU A 506 -40.95 1.14 22.95
N THR A 507 -41.62 1.59 21.89
CA THR A 507 -43.06 1.39 21.72
C THR A 507 -43.36 -0.02 21.22
N ARG A 508 -44.54 -0.54 21.57
CA ARG A 508 -44.98 -1.92 21.26
C ARG A 508 -46.43 -1.91 20.75
N SER A 509 -46.67 -2.50 19.59
CA SER A 509 -47.98 -2.69 18.96
C SER A 509 -48.17 -4.17 18.61
N GLU A 510 -49.36 -4.74 18.81
CA GLU A 510 -49.66 -6.05 18.20
C GLU A 510 -49.89 -5.89 16.70
N LEU A 511 -49.40 -6.85 15.90
CA LEU A 511 -49.64 -6.83 14.47
C LEU A 511 -51.10 -7.25 14.15
N PRO A 512 -51.75 -6.62 13.15
CA PRO A 512 -53.03 -7.08 12.61
C PRO A 512 -52.98 -8.56 12.24
N LEU A 513 -54.11 -9.27 12.34
CA LEU A 513 -54.19 -10.72 12.05
C LEU A 513 -53.56 -11.11 10.71
N GLU A 514 -53.77 -10.29 9.68
CA GLU A 514 -53.24 -10.45 8.32
C GLU A 514 -51.71 -10.30 8.25
N SER A 515 -51.11 -9.57 9.19
CA SER A 515 -49.67 -9.28 9.26
C SER A 515 -48.92 -10.05 10.36
N LYS A 516 -49.58 -10.96 11.10
CA LYS A 516 -48.92 -11.72 12.20
C LYS A 516 -47.77 -12.63 11.75
N GLY A 517 -47.64 -12.91 10.46
CA GLY A 517 -46.50 -13.62 9.87
C GLY A 517 -45.29 -12.74 9.55
N THR A 518 -45.41 -11.41 9.63
CA THR A 518 -44.31 -10.47 9.34
C THR A 518 -43.22 -10.56 10.40
N LYS A 519 -41.97 -10.72 9.94
CA LYS A 519 -40.75 -10.81 10.75
C LYS A 519 -39.62 -10.01 10.10
N GLY A 520 -38.66 -9.55 10.90
CA GLY A 520 -37.44 -8.90 10.42
C GLY A 520 -37.21 -7.51 11.01
N THR A 521 -36.36 -6.72 10.36
CA THR A 521 -35.96 -5.38 10.80
C THR A 521 -36.12 -4.36 9.66
N SER A 522 -36.49 -3.13 9.98
CA SER A 522 -36.38 -1.98 9.09
C SER A 522 -35.65 -0.84 9.82
N ILE A 523 -34.55 -0.36 9.24
CA ILE A 523 -33.73 0.72 9.76
C ILE A 523 -33.72 1.85 8.73
N ARG A 524 -34.19 3.05 9.10
CA ARG A 524 -34.14 4.27 8.29
C ARG A 524 -33.28 5.32 8.98
N PHE A 525 -32.38 5.96 8.25
CA PHE A 525 -31.45 6.96 8.82
C PHE A 525 -31.21 8.16 7.90
N TRP A 526 -31.03 9.33 8.52
CA TRP A 526 -30.72 10.61 7.88
C TRP A 526 -29.28 10.99 8.25
N PRO A 527 -28.31 11.00 7.31
CA PRO A 527 -26.92 11.34 7.60
C PRO A 527 -26.75 12.75 8.17
N ASP A 528 -25.86 12.91 9.15
CA ASP A 528 -25.75 14.18 9.87
C ASP A 528 -24.95 15.25 9.11
N LYS A 529 -25.60 16.37 8.81
CA LYS A 529 -25.03 17.55 8.12
C LYS A 529 -23.91 18.23 8.93
N GLU A 530 -23.82 18.00 10.24
CA GLU A 530 -22.67 18.43 11.07
C GLU A 530 -21.41 17.57 10.83
N VAL A 531 -21.57 16.35 10.31
CA VAL A 531 -20.48 15.38 10.07
C VAL A 531 -20.10 15.34 8.59
N PHE A 532 -21.09 15.28 7.71
CA PHE A 532 -20.94 15.24 6.26
C PHE A 532 -21.08 16.64 5.70
N THR A 533 -19.95 17.37 5.62
CA THR A 533 -19.88 18.78 5.20
C THR A 533 -19.86 18.97 3.68
N THR A 534 -19.81 17.88 2.91
CA THR A 534 -20.02 17.86 1.45
C THR A 534 -21.48 17.55 1.13
N ALA A 535 -21.90 17.73 -0.12
CA ALA A 535 -23.25 17.37 -0.56
C ALA A 535 -23.60 15.91 -0.21
N ILE A 536 -24.73 15.70 0.47
CA ILE A 536 -25.21 14.39 0.92
C ILE A 536 -26.07 13.80 -0.21
N GLU A 537 -25.42 13.34 -1.29
CA GLU A 537 -26.09 12.56 -2.34
C GLU A 537 -25.60 11.11 -2.33
N PHE A 538 -26.55 10.17 -2.23
CA PHE A 538 -26.29 8.75 -2.36
C PHE A 538 -26.24 8.35 -3.83
N ASP A 539 -25.04 8.25 -4.42
CA ASP A 539 -24.92 7.73 -5.79
C ASP A 539 -25.52 6.32 -5.89
N HIS A 540 -26.58 6.23 -6.71
CA HIS A 540 -27.31 5.00 -7.01
C HIS A 540 -26.41 3.96 -7.70
N SER A 541 -25.47 4.37 -8.56
CA SER A 541 -24.65 3.43 -9.34
C SER A 541 -23.69 2.62 -8.47
N THR A 542 -23.10 3.27 -7.46
CA THR A 542 -22.21 2.71 -6.45
C THR A 542 -22.94 1.71 -5.54
N ILE A 543 -24.13 2.09 -5.05
CA ILE A 543 -24.96 1.22 -4.21
C ILE A 543 -25.48 0.01 -5.01
N ALA A 544 -25.97 0.21 -6.23
CA ALA A 544 -26.33 -0.85 -7.17
C ALA A 544 -25.15 -1.79 -7.47
N GLY A 545 -23.93 -1.25 -7.52
CA GLY A 545 -22.68 -2.01 -7.59
C GLY A 545 -22.55 -3.01 -6.44
N ARG A 546 -22.53 -2.52 -5.19
CA ARG A 546 -22.39 -3.36 -3.99
C ARG A 546 -23.54 -4.36 -3.82
N ILE A 547 -24.77 -3.94 -4.09
CA ILE A 547 -25.96 -4.83 -4.04
C ILE A 547 -25.81 -5.99 -5.04
N ARG A 548 -25.39 -5.71 -6.27
CA ARG A 548 -25.16 -6.76 -7.29
C ARG A 548 -24.08 -7.75 -6.86
N GLU A 549 -22.96 -7.28 -6.28
CA GLU A 549 -21.94 -8.19 -5.71
C GLU A 549 -22.56 -9.11 -4.63
N LEU A 550 -23.36 -8.53 -3.72
CA LEU A 550 -23.97 -9.26 -2.60
C LEU A 550 -25.01 -10.30 -3.05
N ALA A 551 -25.80 -10.02 -4.09
CA ALA A 551 -26.74 -10.98 -4.67
C ALA A 551 -26.01 -12.18 -5.30
N PHE A 552 -24.93 -11.94 -6.07
CA PHE A 552 -24.09 -13.02 -6.63
C PHE A 552 -23.43 -13.90 -5.55
N LEU A 553 -23.05 -13.32 -4.40
CA LEU A 553 -22.44 -14.04 -3.26
C LEU A 553 -23.46 -14.84 -2.41
N ASN A 554 -24.75 -14.62 -2.63
CA ASN A 554 -25.84 -15.18 -1.85
C ASN A 554 -27.01 -15.60 -2.76
N PRO A 555 -26.86 -16.66 -3.58
CA PRO A 555 -27.79 -17.05 -4.66
C PRO A 555 -29.18 -17.55 -4.22
N LYS A 556 -29.57 -17.28 -2.96
CA LYS A 556 -30.90 -17.55 -2.38
C LYS A 556 -31.58 -16.27 -1.88
N VAL A 557 -30.98 -15.11 -2.09
CA VAL A 557 -31.41 -13.83 -1.54
C VAL A 557 -31.76 -12.88 -2.68
N THR A 558 -32.99 -12.36 -2.67
CA THR A 558 -33.36 -11.25 -3.55
C THR A 558 -33.04 -9.94 -2.84
N ILE A 559 -32.26 -9.07 -3.48
CA ILE A 559 -32.01 -7.72 -2.97
C ILE A 559 -32.66 -6.73 -3.93
N SER A 560 -33.55 -5.85 -3.45
CA SER A 560 -34.09 -4.77 -4.26
C SER A 560 -33.41 -3.43 -3.96
N LEU A 561 -33.31 -2.58 -4.97
CA LEU A 561 -32.92 -1.18 -4.85
C LEU A 561 -33.99 -0.30 -5.47
N LYS A 562 -34.49 0.66 -4.68
CA LYS A 562 -35.39 1.72 -5.13
C LYS A 562 -34.70 3.08 -4.94
N ARG A 563 -34.70 3.94 -5.97
CA ARG A 563 -34.47 5.39 -5.83
C ARG A 563 -35.81 6.08 -5.98
N GLU A 564 -36.24 6.78 -4.94
CA GLU A 564 -37.41 7.66 -4.99
C GLU A 564 -36.99 9.03 -5.54
N ASP A 565 -37.91 9.65 -6.27
CA ASP A 565 -37.81 10.99 -6.85
C ASP A 565 -39.07 11.79 -6.44
N GLU A 566 -39.05 13.12 -6.57
CA GLU A 566 -40.26 13.93 -6.32
C GLU A 566 -41.36 13.63 -7.36
N ASP A 567 -40.97 13.14 -8.54
CA ASP A 567 -41.85 12.59 -9.56
C ASP A 567 -41.90 11.05 -9.46
N PRO A 568 -43.05 10.44 -9.10
CA PRO A 568 -43.18 8.99 -9.02
C PRO A 568 -42.84 8.24 -10.31
N GLU A 569 -43.04 8.83 -11.50
CA GLU A 569 -42.71 8.16 -12.78
C GLU A 569 -41.20 8.16 -13.08
N LYS A 570 -40.41 9.00 -12.38
CA LYS A 570 -38.93 8.98 -12.45
C LYS A 570 -38.28 8.04 -11.44
N SER A 571 -39.05 7.52 -10.48
CA SER A 571 -38.53 6.62 -9.44
C SER A 571 -37.98 5.33 -10.06
N GLN A 572 -36.71 5.01 -9.75
CA GLN A 572 -36.03 3.84 -10.31
C GLN A 572 -36.20 2.64 -9.38
N TYR A 573 -36.41 1.46 -9.94
CA TYR A 573 -36.51 0.21 -9.20
C TYR A 573 -35.74 -0.90 -9.92
N THR A 574 -35.03 -1.75 -9.18
CA THR A 574 -34.31 -2.91 -9.72
C THR A 574 -34.19 -3.99 -8.65
N GLU A 575 -34.57 -5.22 -9.01
CA GLU A 575 -34.30 -6.41 -8.19
C GLU A 575 -33.05 -7.15 -8.69
N TYR A 576 -32.28 -7.69 -7.75
CA TYR A 576 -31.06 -8.44 -7.98
C TYR A 576 -31.20 -9.83 -7.35
N PHE A 577 -31.28 -10.84 -8.20
CA PHE A 577 -31.34 -12.26 -7.84
C PHE A 577 -30.59 -13.08 -8.90
N TYR A 578 -29.62 -13.90 -8.46
CA TYR A 578 -28.68 -14.60 -9.34
C TYR A 578 -28.46 -16.04 -8.86
N ALA A 579 -29.29 -16.97 -9.35
CA ALA A 579 -29.37 -18.33 -8.83
C ALA A 579 -28.08 -19.16 -9.05
N GLY A 580 -27.36 -18.92 -10.15
CA GLY A 580 -26.04 -19.49 -10.44
C GLY A 580 -24.87 -18.82 -9.71
N GLY A 581 -25.14 -17.80 -8.90
CA GLY A 581 -24.19 -17.17 -7.98
C GLY A 581 -22.87 -16.76 -8.63
N LEU A 582 -21.75 -17.29 -8.13
CA LEU A 582 -20.41 -16.94 -8.64
C LEU A 582 -20.20 -17.30 -10.12
N LYS A 583 -20.91 -18.29 -10.67
CA LYS A 583 -20.79 -18.63 -12.09
C LYS A 583 -21.40 -17.55 -12.99
N GLU A 584 -22.58 -17.07 -12.63
CA GLU A 584 -23.21 -15.92 -13.29
C GLU A 584 -22.37 -14.65 -13.11
N TYR A 585 -21.73 -14.47 -11.95
CA TYR A 585 -20.87 -13.31 -11.70
C TYR A 585 -19.62 -13.31 -12.59
N VAL A 586 -18.94 -14.45 -12.77
CA VAL A 586 -17.82 -14.56 -13.72
C VAL A 586 -18.30 -14.33 -15.16
N SER A 587 -19.44 -14.90 -15.56
CA SER A 587 -20.05 -14.63 -16.88
C SER A 587 -20.32 -13.14 -17.09
N TRP A 588 -20.87 -12.45 -16.08
CA TRP A 588 -21.16 -11.01 -16.12
C TRP A 588 -19.89 -10.14 -16.21
N LEU A 589 -18.81 -10.55 -15.54
CA LEU A 589 -17.49 -9.92 -15.64
C LEU A 589 -16.78 -10.20 -16.99
N ASN A 590 -17.26 -11.16 -17.77
CA ASN A 590 -16.66 -11.62 -19.03
C ASN A 590 -17.55 -11.38 -20.27
N ILE A 591 -18.70 -10.72 -20.11
CA ILE A 591 -19.72 -10.52 -21.16
C ILE A 591 -19.20 -9.82 -22.44
N ASP A 592 -18.13 -9.04 -22.32
CA ASP A 592 -17.46 -8.33 -23.42
C ASP A 592 -16.18 -9.01 -23.94
N LYS A 593 -15.84 -10.19 -23.41
CA LYS A 593 -14.59 -10.92 -23.67
C LYS A 593 -14.87 -12.21 -24.45
N SER A 594 -13.83 -12.82 -25.01
CA SER A 594 -13.89 -14.06 -25.76
C SER A 594 -13.48 -15.25 -24.86
N PRO A 595 -14.43 -15.96 -24.20
CA PRO A 595 -14.10 -17.07 -23.31
C PRO A 595 -13.44 -18.23 -24.06
N ILE A 596 -12.50 -18.92 -23.41
CA ILE A 596 -11.83 -20.11 -23.94
C ILE A 596 -12.64 -21.39 -23.67
N HIS A 597 -13.45 -21.38 -22.61
CA HIS A 597 -14.24 -22.51 -22.12
C HIS A 597 -15.37 -21.99 -21.22
N ASP A 598 -16.34 -22.85 -20.86
CA ASP A 598 -17.42 -22.50 -19.93
C ASP A 598 -16.92 -22.17 -18.51
N VAL A 599 -17.73 -21.43 -17.73
CA VAL A 599 -17.34 -21.02 -16.38
C VAL A 599 -17.19 -22.23 -15.45
N LEU A 600 -15.94 -22.52 -15.10
CA LEU A 600 -15.60 -23.54 -14.13
C LEU A 600 -15.97 -23.03 -12.75
N GLY A 601 -16.40 -23.91 -11.86
CA GLY A 601 -16.62 -23.52 -10.48
C GLY A 601 -17.28 -24.58 -9.63
N PHE A 602 -16.90 -24.55 -8.36
CA PHE A 602 -17.26 -25.53 -7.35
C PHE A 602 -17.53 -24.84 -6.01
N ARG A 603 -18.43 -25.45 -5.23
CA ARG A 603 -18.59 -25.18 -3.81
C ARG A 603 -18.23 -26.42 -3.02
N LYS A 604 -17.42 -26.26 -1.97
CA LYS A 604 -16.97 -27.36 -1.09
C LYS A 604 -17.00 -26.90 0.37
N GLU A 605 -17.49 -27.76 1.25
CA GLU A 605 -17.51 -27.52 2.69
C GLU A 605 -16.52 -28.47 3.38
N THR A 606 -15.61 -27.91 4.19
CA THR A 606 -14.53 -28.67 4.83
C THR A 606 -13.98 -27.91 6.05
N ASN A 607 -13.66 -28.62 7.13
CA ASN A 607 -13.15 -28.03 8.39
C ASN A 607 -14.00 -26.87 8.96
N GLY A 608 -15.32 -26.88 8.72
CA GLY A 608 -16.23 -25.80 9.13
C GLY A 608 -16.20 -24.55 8.23
N ALA A 609 -15.39 -24.54 7.17
CA ALA A 609 -15.37 -23.50 6.15
C ALA A 609 -16.16 -23.93 4.90
N THR A 610 -16.93 -23.00 4.31
CA THR A 610 -17.36 -23.11 2.91
C THR A 610 -16.33 -22.41 2.02
N ILE A 611 -15.99 -23.05 0.91
CA ILE A 611 -15.23 -22.48 -0.19
C ILE A 611 -16.17 -22.47 -1.40
N ASP A 612 -16.30 -21.34 -2.07
CA ASP A 612 -17.02 -21.21 -3.34
C ASP A 612 -16.11 -20.45 -4.31
N VAL A 613 -15.77 -21.07 -5.43
CA VAL A 613 -14.84 -20.53 -6.43
C VAL A 613 -15.43 -20.71 -7.81
N ALA A 614 -15.47 -19.64 -8.59
CA ALA A 614 -15.76 -19.68 -10.03
C ALA A 614 -14.65 -18.99 -10.82
N LEU A 615 -14.32 -19.53 -12.00
CA LEU A 615 -13.22 -19.02 -12.82
C LEU A 615 -13.36 -19.35 -14.31
N GLN A 616 -12.81 -18.47 -15.16
CA GLN A 616 -12.82 -18.59 -16.62
C GLN A 616 -11.64 -17.81 -17.23
N TRP A 617 -10.91 -18.41 -18.18
CA TRP A 617 -9.93 -17.70 -19.00
C TRP A 617 -10.58 -17.19 -20.29
N CYS A 618 -10.22 -15.96 -20.70
CA CYS A 618 -10.59 -15.38 -21.99
C CYS A 618 -9.35 -15.17 -22.88
N SER A 619 -9.48 -15.40 -24.18
CA SER A 619 -8.35 -15.39 -25.12
C SER A 619 -7.79 -13.98 -25.36
N ASP A 620 -8.67 -12.99 -25.41
CA ASP A 620 -8.47 -11.57 -25.73
C ASP A 620 -8.14 -10.68 -24.52
N ALA A 621 -8.17 -11.22 -23.31
CA ALA A 621 -7.79 -10.51 -22.08
C ALA A 621 -6.30 -10.72 -21.76
N TYR A 622 -5.59 -9.64 -21.38
CA TYR A 622 -4.13 -9.64 -21.12
C TYR A 622 -3.76 -9.39 -19.65
N SER A 623 -4.73 -9.43 -18.74
CA SER A 623 -4.56 -9.20 -17.29
C SER A 623 -5.40 -10.21 -16.49
N ASP A 624 -5.05 -10.44 -15.21
CA ASP A 624 -5.86 -11.24 -14.30
C ASP A 624 -6.86 -10.39 -13.50
N THR A 625 -8.10 -10.87 -13.37
CA THR A 625 -9.16 -10.30 -12.54
C THR A 625 -9.47 -11.27 -11.41
N MET A 626 -8.75 -11.13 -10.29
CA MET A 626 -8.93 -11.95 -9.09
C MET A 626 -9.74 -11.17 -8.03
N LEU A 627 -10.97 -11.59 -7.76
CA LEU A 627 -11.81 -10.99 -6.70
C LEU A 627 -11.92 -11.94 -5.50
N GLY A 628 -11.63 -11.43 -4.30
CA GLY A 628 -11.74 -12.20 -3.05
C GLY A 628 -12.84 -11.67 -2.13
N TYR A 629 -13.51 -12.59 -1.46
CA TYR A 629 -14.56 -12.32 -0.50
C TYR A 629 -14.40 -13.25 0.71
N ALA A 630 -14.57 -12.69 1.91
CA ALA A 630 -14.67 -13.44 3.16
C ALA A 630 -15.96 -13.03 3.86
N ASN A 631 -16.88 -13.98 4.08
CA ASN A 631 -18.21 -13.73 4.67
C ASN A 631 -18.96 -12.58 3.96
N SER A 632 -18.99 -12.59 2.62
CA SER A 632 -19.51 -11.53 1.73
C SER A 632 -18.83 -10.14 1.80
N ILE A 633 -17.81 -9.96 2.64
CA ILE A 633 -17.01 -8.74 2.69
C ILE A 633 -15.87 -8.86 1.66
N ARG A 634 -15.69 -7.80 0.86
CA ARG A 634 -14.73 -7.79 -0.26
C ARG A 634 -13.31 -7.51 0.23
N THR A 635 -12.41 -8.46 0.05
CA THR A 635 -11.02 -8.35 0.48
C THR A 635 -10.18 -7.69 -0.62
N ILE A 636 -10.25 -6.37 -0.72
CA ILE A 636 -9.60 -5.59 -1.80
C ILE A 636 -8.08 -5.70 -1.81
N ASP A 637 -7.44 -5.89 -0.66
CA ASP A 637 -5.98 -6.08 -0.51
C ASP A 637 -5.59 -7.57 -0.55
N GLY A 638 -6.57 -8.45 -0.77
CA GLY A 638 -6.41 -9.90 -0.95
C GLY A 638 -6.33 -10.70 0.35
N GLY A 639 -5.27 -11.48 0.51
CA GLY A 639 -5.07 -12.36 1.68
C GLY A 639 -5.12 -13.85 1.38
N THR A 640 -5.19 -14.64 2.44
CA THR A 640 -4.82 -16.07 2.47
C THR A 640 -5.61 -16.96 1.50
N HIS A 641 -6.91 -16.69 1.31
CA HIS A 641 -7.76 -17.38 0.32
C HIS A 641 -7.30 -17.13 -1.12
N ILE A 642 -7.08 -15.87 -1.53
CA ILE A 642 -6.60 -15.55 -2.88
C ILE A 642 -5.19 -16.11 -3.11
N GLU A 643 -4.31 -16.04 -2.11
CA GLU A 643 -2.97 -16.63 -2.17
C GLU A 643 -3.01 -18.16 -2.36
N GLY A 644 -3.99 -18.83 -1.73
CA GLY A 644 -4.26 -20.26 -1.93
C GLY A 644 -4.61 -20.57 -3.38
N VAL A 645 -5.54 -19.81 -3.98
CA VAL A 645 -5.89 -19.99 -5.41
C VAL A 645 -4.70 -19.68 -6.33
N LYS A 646 -3.99 -18.57 -6.12
CA LYS A 646 -2.81 -18.20 -6.93
C LYS A 646 -1.72 -19.27 -6.90
N ALA A 647 -1.47 -19.89 -5.73
CA ALA A 647 -0.54 -21.00 -5.59
C ALA A 647 -1.04 -22.27 -6.30
N SER A 648 -2.30 -22.64 -6.08
CA SER A 648 -2.92 -23.85 -6.60
C SER A 648 -2.98 -23.87 -8.12
N LEU A 649 -3.43 -22.78 -8.74
CA LEU A 649 -3.46 -22.61 -10.20
C LEU A 649 -2.06 -22.81 -10.81
N THR A 650 -1.06 -22.11 -10.25
CA THR A 650 0.32 -22.15 -10.72
C THR A 650 0.91 -23.55 -10.61
N ARG A 651 0.67 -24.25 -9.50
CA ARG A 651 1.18 -25.61 -9.26
C ARG A 651 0.49 -26.64 -10.16
N THR A 652 -0.84 -26.60 -10.25
CA THR A 652 -1.66 -27.60 -10.94
C THR A 652 -1.46 -27.53 -12.45
N LEU A 653 -1.53 -26.33 -13.06
CA LEU A 653 -1.36 -26.18 -14.51
C LEU A 653 0.07 -26.50 -14.97
N ASN A 654 1.11 -26.16 -14.20
CA ASN A 654 2.49 -26.60 -14.51
C ASN A 654 2.70 -28.11 -14.37
N ALA A 655 1.93 -28.81 -13.54
CA ALA A 655 1.99 -30.27 -13.42
C ALA A 655 1.29 -30.95 -14.60
N LEU A 656 0.08 -30.50 -14.94
CA LEU A 656 -0.70 -31.03 -16.06
C LEU A 656 -0.04 -30.77 -17.42
N ALA A 657 0.48 -29.57 -17.67
CA ALA A 657 1.18 -29.21 -18.92
C ALA A 657 2.44 -30.05 -19.21
N LYS A 658 3.03 -30.66 -18.17
CA LYS A 658 4.14 -31.62 -18.31
C LYS A 658 3.62 -33.03 -18.58
N LYS A 659 2.52 -33.44 -17.93
CA LYS A 659 1.85 -34.73 -18.14
C LYS A 659 1.28 -34.86 -19.56
N SER A 660 0.75 -33.77 -20.14
CA SER A 660 0.15 -33.75 -21.49
C SER A 660 1.17 -33.78 -22.64
N LYS A 661 2.47 -33.52 -22.38
CA LYS A 661 3.55 -33.38 -23.37
C LYS A 661 3.42 -32.21 -24.36
N THR A 662 2.40 -31.35 -24.20
CA THR A 662 2.20 -30.10 -24.96
C THR A 662 3.39 -29.15 -24.81
N VAL A 663 4.08 -29.22 -23.65
CA VAL A 663 5.36 -28.56 -23.39
C VAL A 663 6.49 -29.58 -23.44
N LYS A 664 7.58 -29.29 -24.18
CA LYS A 664 8.82 -30.08 -24.12
C LYS A 664 9.43 -29.98 -22.72
N GLU A 665 9.74 -31.12 -22.09
CA GLU A 665 10.13 -31.21 -20.67
C GLU A 665 11.28 -30.30 -20.22
N LYS A 666 12.14 -29.84 -21.15
CA LYS A 666 13.36 -29.08 -20.84
C LYS A 666 13.17 -27.57 -20.74
N ASP A 667 12.13 -26.98 -21.33
CA ASP A 667 12.22 -25.57 -21.76
C ASP A 667 11.52 -24.53 -20.85
N ILE A 668 10.35 -24.81 -20.25
CA ILE A 668 9.55 -23.76 -19.57
C ILE A 668 8.84 -24.27 -18.30
N ASN A 669 9.17 -23.67 -17.15
CA ASN A 669 8.25 -23.53 -16.01
C ASN A 669 7.52 -22.18 -16.15
N LEU A 670 6.19 -22.18 -16.19
CA LEU A 670 5.39 -20.96 -16.30
C LEU A 670 5.26 -20.29 -14.94
N SER A 671 5.66 -19.01 -14.80
CA SER A 671 5.37 -18.23 -13.58
C SER A 671 3.86 -18.04 -13.43
N GLY A 672 3.40 -17.83 -12.19
CA GLY A 672 1.98 -17.69 -11.90
C GLY A 672 1.29 -16.52 -12.61
N GLU A 673 2.02 -15.52 -13.08
CA GLU A 673 1.47 -14.40 -13.87
C GLU A 673 1.04 -14.87 -15.26
N HIS A 674 1.93 -15.56 -15.99
CA HIS A 674 1.63 -16.15 -17.29
C HIS A 674 0.48 -17.19 -17.20
N VAL A 675 0.39 -17.92 -16.09
CA VAL A 675 -0.70 -18.87 -15.82
C VAL A 675 -2.05 -18.16 -15.63
N ARG A 676 -2.07 -16.93 -15.11
CA ARG A 676 -3.30 -16.16 -14.87
C ARG A 676 -3.62 -15.11 -15.93
N GLU A 677 -2.79 -14.92 -16.97
CA GLU A 677 -3.11 -13.95 -18.03
C GLU A 677 -4.50 -14.24 -18.62
N GLY A 678 -5.38 -13.24 -18.61
CA GLY A 678 -6.76 -13.35 -19.10
C GLY A 678 -7.71 -14.17 -18.23
N LEU A 679 -7.28 -14.61 -17.04
CA LEU A 679 -8.13 -15.25 -16.03
C LEU A 679 -9.06 -14.21 -15.38
N THR A 680 -10.34 -14.52 -15.31
CA THR A 680 -11.27 -13.90 -14.35
C THR A 680 -11.71 -14.97 -13.35
N CYS A 681 -11.52 -14.70 -12.05
CA CYS A 681 -11.73 -15.67 -10.97
C CYS A 681 -12.25 -14.97 -9.72
N ILE A 682 -13.26 -15.58 -9.09
CA ILE A 682 -13.91 -15.08 -7.88
C ILE A 682 -13.82 -16.15 -6.81
N VAL A 683 -13.37 -15.74 -5.62
CA VAL A 683 -13.03 -16.61 -4.49
C VAL A 683 -13.80 -16.14 -3.27
N SER A 684 -14.88 -16.83 -2.92
CA SER A 684 -15.67 -16.57 -1.71
C SER A 684 -15.41 -17.64 -0.68
N VAL A 685 -14.95 -17.25 0.51
CA VAL A 685 -14.87 -18.13 1.69
C VAL A 685 -15.91 -17.72 2.72
N LYS A 686 -16.59 -18.70 3.32
CA LYS A 686 -17.49 -18.49 4.46
C LYS A 686 -16.93 -19.26 5.64
N ILE A 687 -16.46 -18.55 6.67
CA ILE A 687 -15.69 -19.08 7.80
C ILE A 687 -16.25 -18.56 9.13
N PRO A 688 -16.25 -19.36 10.22
CA PRO A 688 -16.84 -18.93 11.49
C PRO A 688 -16.09 -17.77 12.16
N ASN A 689 -14.76 -17.84 12.16
CA ASN A 689 -13.87 -16.87 12.81
C ASN A 689 -12.91 -16.25 11.78
N PRO A 690 -13.36 -15.31 10.92
CA PRO A 690 -12.46 -14.56 10.05
C PRO A 690 -11.56 -13.63 10.87
N GLU A 691 -10.26 -13.68 10.60
CA GLU A 691 -9.25 -12.75 11.10
C GLU A 691 -8.82 -11.84 9.93
N PHE A 692 -8.93 -10.53 10.11
CA PHE A 692 -8.49 -9.54 9.13
C PHE A 692 -7.30 -8.74 9.68
N GLU A 693 -6.39 -8.33 8.81
CA GLU A 693 -5.18 -7.58 9.19
C GLU A 693 -5.46 -6.17 9.74
N GLY A 694 -6.70 -5.68 9.62
CA GLY A 694 -7.13 -4.40 10.22
C GLY A 694 -8.65 -4.18 10.18
N GLN A 695 -9.12 -3.16 10.90
CA GLN A 695 -10.54 -2.81 11.08
C GLN A 695 -11.32 -2.65 9.77
N THR A 696 -10.66 -2.25 8.69
CA THR A 696 -11.25 -2.06 7.35
C THR A 696 -11.55 -3.38 6.62
N LYS A 697 -11.18 -4.54 7.20
CA LYS A 697 -11.46 -5.90 6.69
C LYS A 697 -10.95 -6.18 5.25
N THR A 698 -9.92 -5.45 4.82
CA THR A 698 -9.48 -5.44 3.41
C THR A 698 -8.58 -6.62 3.02
N ARG A 699 -7.87 -7.24 3.98
CA ARG A 699 -7.00 -8.42 3.79
C ARG A 699 -7.33 -9.52 4.80
N LEU A 700 -7.54 -10.74 4.32
CA LEU A 700 -7.83 -11.92 5.16
C LEU A 700 -6.52 -12.58 5.64
N GLY A 701 -6.38 -12.77 6.96
CA GLY A 701 -5.18 -13.27 7.61
C GLY A 701 -5.15 -14.76 7.96
N ASN A 702 -6.30 -15.45 8.04
CA ASN A 702 -6.42 -16.87 8.47
C ASN A 702 -5.46 -17.82 7.71
N PRO A 703 -4.36 -18.33 8.33
CA PRO A 703 -3.37 -19.12 7.61
C PRO A 703 -3.87 -20.50 7.15
N GLU A 704 -4.82 -21.09 7.88
CA GLU A 704 -5.46 -22.37 7.57
C GLU A 704 -6.31 -22.31 6.30
N VAL A 705 -6.97 -21.17 6.05
CA VAL A 705 -7.81 -20.94 4.87
C VAL A 705 -6.97 -21.04 3.58
N ARG A 706 -5.73 -20.56 3.59
CA ARG A 706 -4.79 -20.69 2.45
C ARG A 706 -4.63 -22.15 2.03
N LYS A 707 -4.38 -23.06 2.99
CA LYS A 707 -4.18 -24.49 2.72
C LYS A 707 -5.47 -25.15 2.27
N ILE A 708 -6.59 -24.82 2.92
CA ILE A 708 -7.92 -25.38 2.64
C ILE A 708 -8.38 -25.03 1.22
N VAL A 709 -8.16 -23.78 0.79
CA VAL A 709 -8.45 -23.31 -0.57
C VAL A 709 -7.45 -23.89 -1.59
N ASP A 710 -6.15 -23.88 -1.29
CA ASP A 710 -5.10 -24.41 -2.18
C ASP A 710 -5.35 -25.89 -2.55
N GLN A 711 -5.69 -26.72 -1.56
CA GLN A 711 -6.03 -28.12 -1.78
C GLN A 711 -7.33 -28.28 -2.58
N SER A 712 -8.39 -27.54 -2.24
CA SER A 712 -9.71 -27.72 -2.86
C SER A 712 -9.75 -27.27 -4.31
N VAL A 713 -9.03 -26.20 -4.66
CA VAL A 713 -8.83 -25.80 -6.07
C VAL A 713 -7.98 -26.83 -6.82
N GLN A 714 -6.96 -27.42 -6.20
CA GLN A 714 -6.12 -28.41 -6.88
C GLN A 714 -6.94 -29.67 -7.22
N GLU A 715 -7.72 -30.19 -6.28
CA GLU A 715 -8.54 -31.39 -6.48
C GLU A 715 -9.51 -31.19 -7.66
N TYR A 716 -10.37 -30.17 -7.60
CA TYR A 716 -11.36 -29.89 -8.64
C TYR A 716 -10.74 -29.58 -10.01
N LEU A 717 -9.66 -28.77 -10.05
CA LEU A 717 -9.04 -28.38 -11.31
C LEU A 717 -8.25 -29.53 -11.95
N THR A 718 -7.69 -30.45 -11.15
CA THR A 718 -7.05 -31.68 -11.66
C THR A 718 -8.11 -32.59 -12.28
N GLU A 719 -9.21 -32.85 -11.56
CA GLU A 719 -10.31 -33.68 -12.04
C GLU A 719 -10.89 -33.14 -13.35
N TYR A 720 -11.21 -31.84 -13.40
CA TYR A 720 -11.77 -31.22 -14.60
C TYR A 720 -10.81 -31.24 -15.80
N LEU A 721 -9.54 -30.84 -15.63
CA LEU A 721 -8.61 -30.72 -16.76
C LEU A 721 -8.01 -32.05 -17.23
N GLU A 722 -8.10 -33.13 -16.44
CA GLU A 722 -7.81 -34.48 -16.94
C GLU A 722 -8.96 -35.08 -17.75
N LEU A 723 -10.20 -34.59 -17.56
CA LEU A 723 -11.37 -34.93 -18.39
C LEU A 723 -11.50 -34.03 -19.65
N HIS A 724 -11.00 -32.79 -19.58
CA HIS A 724 -11.07 -31.78 -20.64
C HIS A 724 -9.68 -31.34 -21.14
N PRO A 725 -8.94 -32.21 -21.87
CA PRO A 725 -7.58 -31.94 -22.32
C PRO A 725 -7.51 -30.82 -23.37
N ASP A 726 -8.57 -30.59 -24.13
CA ASP A 726 -8.73 -29.48 -25.06
C ASP A 726 -8.76 -28.12 -24.35
N VAL A 727 -9.46 -28.03 -23.21
CA VAL A 727 -9.47 -26.85 -22.35
C VAL A 727 -8.09 -26.62 -21.72
N LEU A 728 -7.44 -27.70 -21.26
CA LEU A 728 -6.06 -27.65 -20.76
C LEU A 728 -5.09 -27.11 -21.82
N ASP A 729 -5.09 -27.67 -23.03
CA ASP A 729 -4.18 -27.28 -24.10
C ASP A 729 -4.41 -25.83 -24.56
N ASN A 730 -5.65 -25.35 -24.58
CA ASN A 730 -5.95 -23.94 -24.88
C ASN A 730 -5.46 -22.98 -23.78
N ILE A 731 -5.67 -23.30 -22.50
CA ILE A 731 -5.16 -22.51 -21.36
C ILE A 731 -3.62 -22.49 -21.39
N VAL A 732 -2.98 -23.66 -21.52
CA VAL A 732 -1.51 -23.79 -21.59
C VAL A 732 -0.96 -23.04 -22.81
N SER A 733 -1.62 -23.10 -23.96
CA SER A 733 -1.23 -22.35 -25.17
C SER A 733 -1.30 -20.83 -24.95
N LYS A 734 -2.33 -20.32 -24.25
CA LYS A 734 -2.38 -18.90 -23.86
C LYS A 734 -1.24 -18.55 -22.92
N SER A 735 -1.01 -19.32 -21.85
CA SER A 735 0.09 -19.05 -20.90
C SER A 735 1.49 -19.15 -21.53
N LEU A 736 1.69 -20.04 -22.51
CA LEU A 736 2.91 -20.10 -23.32
C LEU A 736 3.06 -18.86 -24.20
N ASN A 737 1.97 -18.30 -24.72
CA ASN A 737 2.00 -17.07 -25.53
C ASN A 737 2.24 -15.84 -24.64
N ALA A 738 1.63 -15.77 -23.45
CA ALA A 738 1.95 -14.80 -22.40
C ALA A 738 3.45 -14.83 -22.05
N TYR A 739 4.02 -16.01 -21.83
CA TYR A 739 5.45 -16.18 -21.56
C TYR A 739 6.34 -15.74 -22.73
N LYS A 740 5.98 -16.08 -23.97
CA LYS A 740 6.69 -15.59 -25.18
C LYS A 740 6.61 -14.06 -25.31
N ALA A 741 5.46 -13.46 -24.99
CA ALA A 741 5.26 -12.01 -25.01
C ALA A 741 6.09 -11.33 -23.92
N ALA A 742 6.08 -11.84 -22.69
CA ALA A 742 6.92 -11.33 -21.59
C ALA A 742 8.42 -11.45 -21.91
N LEU A 743 8.87 -12.55 -22.51
CA LEU A 743 10.25 -12.73 -22.97
C LEU A 743 10.61 -11.78 -24.13
N ALA A 744 9.69 -11.53 -25.06
CA ALA A 744 9.87 -10.56 -26.13
C ALA A 744 9.90 -9.11 -25.60
N ALA A 745 9.04 -8.77 -24.63
CA ALA A 745 9.03 -7.49 -23.95
C ALA A 745 10.30 -7.29 -23.10
N LYS A 746 10.83 -8.33 -22.46
CA LYS A 746 12.14 -8.29 -21.79
C LYS A 746 13.26 -7.98 -22.78
N ARG A 747 13.33 -8.70 -23.91
CA ARG A 747 14.33 -8.44 -24.97
C ARG A 747 14.19 -7.04 -25.56
N ALA A 748 12.96 -6.53 -25.71
CA ALA A 748 12.71 -5.17 -26.20
C ALA A 748 13.14 -4.10 -25.18
N ARG A 749 12.89 -4.32 -23.87
CA ARG A 749 13.42 -3.48 -22.79
C ARG A 749 14.95 -3.50 -22.75
N GLU A 750 15.57 -4.67 -22.92
CA GLU A 750 17.03 -4.81 -23.02
C GLU A 750 17.61 -4.07 -24.24
N LEU A 751 16.91 -4.08 -25.39
CA LEU A 751 17.26 -3.30 -26.58
C LEU A 751 17.11 -1.79 -26.39
N VAL A 752 16.03 -1.34 -25.74
CA VAL A 752 15.83 0.09 -25.38
C VAL A 752 16.94 0.53 -24.43
N ARG A 753 17.25 -0.28 -23.41
CA ARG A 753 18.32 0.00 -22.45
C ARG A 753 19.70 0.04 -23.10
N SER A 754 20.01 -0.87 -24.02
CA SER A 754 21.30 -0.86 -24.73
C SER A 754 21.47 0.35 -25.66
N LYS A 755 20.39 0.79 -26.34
CA LYS A 755 20.37 2.06 -27.08
C LYS A 755 20.57 3.27 -26.16
N SER A 756 19.95 3.27 -24.97
CA SER A 756 20.08 4.35 -23.99
C SER A 756 21.47 4.49 -23.37
N VAL A 757 22.28 3.41 -23.35
CA VAL A 757 23.67 3.44 -22.85
C VAL A 757 24.64 3.99 -23.91
N LEU A 758 24.33 3.84 -25.20
CA LEU A 758 25.08 4.41 -26.32
C LEU A 758 24.73 5.90 -26.52
N LYS A 759 25.30 6.75 -25.66
CA LYS A 759 25.03 8.20 -25.44
C LYS A 759 25.07 9.17 -26.65
N SER A 760 25.06 8.74 -27.92
CA SER A 760 25.29 9.66 -29.06
C SER A 760 24.64 9.38 -30.44
N SER A 761 23.83 8.34 -30.68
CA SER A 761 23.41 8.03 -32.08
C SER A 761 22.00 7.52 -32.39
N SER A 762 21.02 7.55 -31.47
CA SER A 762 19.61 7.27 -31.86
C SER A 762 18.52 7.95 -31.02
N LEU A 763 18.57 9.29 -30.94
CA LEU A 763 17.33 10.06 -30.73
C LEU A 763 16.36 9.80 -31.90
N PRO A 764 15.03 9.86 -31.70
CA PRO A 764 14.06 9.67 -32.77
C PRO A 764 14.31 10.65 -33.93
N GLY A 765 14.41 10.16 -35.18
CA GLY A 765 14.70 11.02 -36.34
C GLY A 765 13.63 12.09 -36.64
N LYS A 766 12.46 11.99 -36.00
CA LYS A 766 11.36 12.97 -36.04
C LYS A 766 11.52 14.10 -35.00
N LEU A 767 12.25 13.84 -33.90
CA LEU A 767 12.42 14.78 -32.79
C LEU A 767 13.28 15.97 -33.24
N ALA A 768 12.66 17.14 -33.32
CA ALA A 768 13.40 18.39 -33.40
C ALA A 768 13.77 18.81 -31.98
N ASP A 769 14.99 18.53 -31.56
CA ASP A 769 15.43 18.80 -30.18
C ASP A 769 15.63 20.31 -29.91
N CYS A 770 15.80 20.68 -28.65
CA CYS A 770 16.28 21.99 -28.21
C CYS A 770 17.81 21.99 -28.01
N SER A 771 18.42 23.18 -27.83
CA SER A 771 19.86 23.28 -27.57
C SER A 771 20.25 23.29 -26.09
N SER A 772 19.32 23.54 -25.18
CA SER A 772 19.55 23.41 -23.75
C SER A 772 19.62 21.94 -23.33
N SER A 773 20.43 21.69 -22.30
CA SER A 773 20.56 20.40 -21.62
C SER A 773 19.99 20.43 -20.20
N ASN A 774 19.40 21.55 -19.75
CA ASN A 774 18.75 21.66 -18.45
C ASN A 774 17.27 21.23 -18.56
N PRO A 775 16.84 20.12 -17.95
CA PRO A 775 15.45 19.66 -18.06
C PRO A 775 14.41 20.59 -17.44
N GLU A 776 14.78 21.44 -16.47
CA GLU A 776 13.83 22.33 -15.76
C GLU A 776 13.28 23.45 -16.64
N GLU A 777 14.13 24.04 -17.48
CA GLU A 777 13.72 25.03 -18.48
C GLU A 777 13.24 24.38 -19.79
N SER A 778 13.65 23.13 -20.05
CA SER A 778 13.37 22.47 -21.33
C SER A 778 11.95 21.90 -21.41
N GLU A 779 11.28 22.19 -22.51
CA GLU A 779 9.88 21.87 -22.77
C GLU A 779 9.78 21.05 -24.07
N ILE A 780 8.80 20.17 -24.18
CA ILE A 780 8.55 19.42 -25.43
C ILE A 780 7.08 19.49 -25.84
N PHE A 781 6.84 19.89 -27.09
CA PHE A 781 5.54 19.87 -27.72
C PHE A 781 5.36 18.56 -28.49
N ILE A 782 4.40 17.73 -28.05
CA ILE A 782 3.95 16.55 -28.77
C ILE A 782 2.80 16.99 -29.66
N VAL A 783 3.00 16.93 -30.98
CA VAL A 783 2.13 17.57 -31.98
C VAL A 783 1.55 16.60 -33.00
N GLU A 784 0.39 16.95 -33.53
CA GLU A 784 -0.36 16.14 -34.47
C GLU A 784 0.14 16.31 -35.91
N GLY A 785 0.77 15.27 -36.44
CA GLY A 785 1.24 15.22 -37.82
C GLY A 785 2.49 16.05 -38.11
N ASP A 786 3.09 15.77 -39.27
CA ASP A 786 4.27 16.51 -39.76
C ASP A 786 3.92 17.96 -40.19
N SER A 787 2.63 18.29 -40.37
CA SER A 787 2.15 19.64 -40.75
C SER A 787 2.22 20.62 -39.57
N ALA A 788 1.51 20.35 -38.47
CA ALA A 788 1.59 21.16 -37.25
C ALA A 788 3.02 21.14 -36.68
N GLY A 789 3.71 19.98 -36.77
CA GLY A 789 5.14 19.88 -36.46
C GLY A 789 6.03 20.76 -37.33
N GLY A 790 5.67 21.00 -38.59
CA GLY A 790 6.33 21.95 -39.48
C GLY A 790 6.21 23.39 -38.99
N SER A 791 5.01 23.85 -38.65
CA SER A 791 4.78 25.21 -38.11
C SER A 791 5.43 25.40 -36.74
N ALA A 792 5.24 24.45 -35.81
CA ALA A 792 5.81 24.51 -34.46
C ALA A 792 7.35 24.47 -34.47
N LYS A 793 7.97 23.68 -35.35
CA LYS A 793 9.44 23.63 -35.52
C LYS A 793 10.02 24.95 -36.04
N GLN A 794 9.24 25.75 -36.75
CA GLN A 794 9.61 27.08 -37.24
C GLN A 794 9.42 28.16 -36.19
N GLY A 795 8.29 28.18 -35.46
CA GLY A 795 7.92 29.24 -34.52
C GLY A 795 8.57 29.17 -33.12
N ARG A 796 9.04 28.00 -32.69
CA ARG A 796 9.61 27.77 -31.35
C ARG A 796 10.88 28.58 -31.03
N ASP A 797 11.11 28.88 -29.75
CA ASP A 797 12.48 29.15 -29.27
C ASP A 797 13.26 27.82 -29.21
N ARG A 798 14.17 27.65 -30.18
CA ARG A 798 15.02 26.46 -30.33
C ARG A 798 15.97 26.25 -29.14
N ARG A 799 16.16 27.25 -28.28
CA ARG A 799 16.98 27.16 -27.07
C ARG A 799 16.43 26.12 -26.09
N PHE A 800 15.12 26.14 -25.81
CA PHE A 800 14.52 25.32 -24.74
C PHE A 800 13.28 24.51 -25.16
N GLN A 801 12.74 24.69 -26.37
CA GLN A 801 11.54 23.98 -26.81
C GLN A 801 11.86 22.91 -27.86
N ALA A 802 11.62 21.64 -27.55
CA ALA A 802 11.67 20.51 -28.48
C ALA A 802 10.29 20.22 -29.12
N ILE A 803 10.26 19.63 -30.32
CA ILE A 803 9.03 19.24 -31.03
C ILE A 803 9.11 17.77 -31.44
N LEU A 804 8.06 16.99 -31.12
CA LEU A 804 7.90 15.60 -31.55
C LEU A 804 6.58 15.43 -32.31
N PRO A 805 6.61 15.38 -33.67
CA PRO A 805 5.42 15.12 -34.46
C PRO A 805 5.07 13.62 -34.45
N LEU A 806 3.79 13.34 -34.20
CA LEU A 806 3.19 12.00 -34.23
C LEU A 806 2.59 11.70 -35.60
N ARG A 807 2.70 10.45 -36.07
CA ARG A 807 2.05 10.00 -37.32
C ARG A 807 0.79 9.18 -37.05
N GLY A 808 -0.35 9.87 -37.08
CA GLY A 808 -1.67 9.28 -36.93
C GLY A 808 -1.99 8.86 -35.49
N LYS A 809 -2.98 7.98 -35.34
CA LYS A 809 -3.50 7.57 -34.04
C LYS A 809 -2.57 6.55 -33.36
N ILE A 810 -2.13 6.89 -32.15
CA ILE A 810 -1.25 6.05 -31.31
C ILE A 810 -1.92 4.71 -30.98
N LEU A 811 -1.11 3.67 -30.78
CA LEU A 811 -1.59 2.37 -30.31
C LEU A 811 -2.28 2.49 -28.93
N ASN A 812 -3.55 2.11 -28.84
CA ASN A 812 -4.23 1.97 -27.55
C ASN A 812 -3.62 0.80 -26.75
N ILE A 813 -2.76 1.13 -25.79
CA ILE A 813 -2.05 0.13 -24.96
C ILE A 813 -2.94 -0.56 -23.91
N GLU A 814 -4.16 -0.05 -23.65
CA GLU A 814 -5.12 -0.70 -22.75
C GLU A 814 -5.66 -2.02 -23.34
N ARG A 815 -5.53 -2.22 -24.66
CA ARG A 815 -6.05 -3.39 -25.40
C ARG A 815 -4.95 -4.23 -26.05
N LYS A 816 -3.70 -4.12 -25.56
CA LYS A 816 -2.52 -4.77 -26.15
C LYS A 816 -1.52 -5.23 -25.09
N ASP A 817 -0.79 -6.29 -25.40
CA ASP A 817 0.32 -6.78 -24.59
C ASP A 817 1.54 -5.84 -24.64
N GLU A 818 2.44 -5.98 -23.67
CA GLU A 818 3.63 -5.12 -23.58
C GLU A 818 4.61 -5.30 -24.75
N ALA A 819 4.65 -6.47 -25.40
CA ALA A 819 5.52 -6.68 -26.55
C ALA A 819 4.97 -5.98 -27.81
N ALA A 820 3.65 -5.87 -27.97
CA ALA A 820 3.02 -5.05 -28.99
C ALA A 820 3.27 -3.54 -28.74
N MET A 821 3.18 -3.10 -27.48
CA MET A 821 3.56 -1.74 -27.06
C MET A 821 5.02 -1.44 -27.41
N TYR A 822 5.98 -2.27 -26.97
CA TYR A 822 7.41 -2.07 -27.26
C TYR A 822 7.80 -2.31 -28.73
N LYS A 823 6.93 -2.84 -29.58
CA LYS A 823 7.14 -2.93 -31.04
C LYS A 823 6.65 -1.70 -31.81
N ASN A 824 5.83 -0.84 -31.21
CA ASN A 824 5.28 0.32 -31.90
C ASN A 824 6.31 1.47 -31.98
N GLU A 825 6.53 2.01 -33.18
CA GLU A 825 7.53 3.06 -33.42
C GLU A 825 7.22 4.35 -32.66
N GLU A 826 5.96 4.82 -32.65
CA GLU A 826 5.59 6.07 -31.96
C GLU A 826 5.74 5.94 -30.44
N ILE A 827 5.41 4.78 -29.87
CA ILE A 827 5.65 4.49 -28.46
C ILE A 827 7.15 4.41 -28.14
N GLN A 828 7.98 3.76 -28.99
CA GLN A 828 9.44 3.80 -28.83
C GLN A 828 9.98 5.24 -28.90
N ASN A 829 9.48 6.04 -29.84
CA ASN A 829 9.87 7.44 -30.03
C ASN A 829 9.52 8.30 -28.82
N LEU A 830 8.35 8.09 -28.20
CA LEU A 830 7.97 8.74 -26.94
C LEU A 830 8.88 8.32 -25.77
N ILE A 831 9.11 7.01 -25.58
CA ILE A 831 9.94 6.49 -24.49
C ILE A 831 11.38 7.01 -24.58
N LEU A 832 12.00 6.90 -25.76
CA LEU A 832 13.39 7.32 -26.02
C LEU A 832 13.53 8.85 -26.08
N GLY A 833 12.58 9.54 -26.71
CA GLY A 833 12.61 10.99 -26.86
C GLY A 833 12.48 11.73 -25.53
N LEU A 834 11.60 11.26 -24.65
CA LEU A 834 11.34 11.87 -23.34
C LEU A 834 12.30 11.37 -22.24
N GLY A 835 12.85 10.16 -22.36
CA GLY A 835 13.67 9.54 -21.31
C GLY A 835 12.86 8.81 -20.22
N LEU A 836 11.71 8.21 -20.56
CA LEU A 836 10.76 7.65 -19.57
C LEU A 836 11.26 6.40 -18.82
N GLY A 837 12.44 5.89 -19.14
CA GLY A 837 12.94 4.59 -18.66
C GLY A 837 12.14 3.41 -19.23
N VAL A 838 12.34 2.21 -18.66
CA VAL A 838 11.52 1.04 -19.00
C VAL A 838 10.39 0.85 -17.98
N LYS A 839 9.22 0.45 -18.45
CA LYS A 839 8.06 0.17 -17.59
C LYS A 839 8.38 -0.88 -16.53
N GLY A 840 8.06 -0.56 -15.28
CA GLY A 840 8.27 -1.42 -14.11
C GLY A 840 9.64 -1.32 -13.44
N GLU A 841 10.54 -0.45 -13.93
CA GLU A 841 11.68 0.05 -13.14
C GLU A 841 11.27 1.35 -12.42
N ASP A 842 11.93 1.68 -11.31
CA ASP A 842 11.65 2.90 -10.53
C ASP A 842 11.89 4.15 -11.40
N PHE A 843 10.88 5.00 -11.53
CA PHE A 843 11.00 6.23 -12.30
C PHE A 843 11.96 7.20 -11.62
N LYS A 844 12.93 7.69 -12.37
CA LYS A 844 13.83 8.74 -11.93
C LYS A 844 13.64 10.01 -12.74
N MET A 845 13.37 11.11 -12.05
CA MET A 845 13.25 12.44 -12.65
C MET A 845 14.55 12.87 -13.35
N GLU A 846 15.71 12.44 -12.84
CA GLU A 846 17.04 12.72 -13.42
C GLU A 846 17.22 12.23 -14.88
N ASN A 847 16.40 11.26 -15.32
CA ASN A 847 16.42 10.73 -16.68
C ASN A 847 15.42 11.44 -17.62
N LEU A 848 14.51 12.24 -17.08
CA LEU A 848 13.49 12.95 -17.85
C LEU A 848 14.12 14.15 -18.56
N ARG A 849 13.99 14.20 -19.90
CA ARG A 849 14.69 15.19 -20.73
C ARG A 849 14.03 16.58 -20.76
N TYR A 850 12.75 16.65 -20.41
CA TYR A 850 11.94 17.86 -20.44
C TYR A 850 10.95 17.84 -19.26
N HIS A 851 11.02 18.79 -18.33
CA HIS A 851 10.12 18.82 -17.18
C HIS A 851 8.70 19.31 -17.52
N LYS A 852 8.47 19.80 -18.74
CA LYS A 852 7.13 20.14 -19.26
C LYS A 852 6.87 19.43 -20.57
N ILE A 853 5.97 18.46 -20.54
CA ILE A 853 5.49 17.70 -21.69
C ILE A 853 4.14 18.29 -22.09
N ILE A 854 4.11 19.03 -23.19
CA ILE A 854 2.94 19.78 -23.67
C ILE A 854 2.31 18.98 -24.81
N ILE A 855 1.11 18.44 -24.56
CA ILE A 855 0.28 17.81 -25.59
C ILE A 855 -0.42 18.94 -26.35
N LEU A 856 -0.14 19.05 -27.66
CA LEU A 856 -0.66 20.09 -28.54
C LEU A 856 -1.26 19.44 -29.81
N THR A 857 -2.50 19.00 -29.66
CA THR A 857 -3.34 18.37 -30.69
C THR A 857 -4.33 19.39 -31.27
N ASP A 858 -4.92 19.09 -32.43
CA ASP A 858 -5.94 19.95 -33.01
C ASP A 858 -7.23 20.01 -32.14
N ALA A 859 -8.05 21.03 -32.39
CA ALA A 859 -9.27 21.35 -31.65
C ALA A 859 -10.51 20.61 -32.23
N ASP A 860 -10.33 19.34 -32.59
CA ASP A 860 -11.35 18.51 -33.25
C ASP A 860 -11.52 17.14 -32.56
N VAL A 861 -12.32 16.27 -33.18
CA VAL A 861 -12.62 14.92 -32.69
C VAL A 861 -11.42 13.97 -32.73
N ASP A 862 -10.46 14.16 -33.64
CA ASP A 862 -9.32 13.28 -33.81
C ASP A 862 -8.12 13.70 -32.96
N GLY A 863 -7.90 15.01 -32.81
CA GLY A 863 -7.01 15.57 -31.80
C GLY A 863 -7.47 15.27 -30.38
N ALA A 864 -8.79 15.30 -30.11
CA ALA A 864 -9.35 14.80 -28.86
C ALA A 864 -9.05 13.31 -28.63
N HIS A 865 -9.19 12.47 -29.64
CA HIS A 865 -8.88 11.03 -29.57
C HIS A 865 -7.38 10.77 -29.35
N ILE A 866 -6.49 11.47 -30.05
CA ILE A 866 -5.03 11.37 -29.88
C ILE A 866 -4.61 11.84 -28.49
N ARG A 867 -5.20 12.93 -27.99
CA ARG A 867 -5.02 13.41 -26.62
C ARG A 867 -5.44 12.35 -25.60
N THR A 868 -6.60 11.70 -25.76
CA THR A 868 -7.02 10.58 -24.89
C THR A 868 -6.05 9.39 -24.95
N LEU A 869 -5.54 9.04 -26.14
CA LEU A 869 -4.54 7.97 -26.31
C LEU A 869 -3.21 8.31 -25.61
N LEU A 870 -2.72 9.55 -25.72
CA LEU A 870 -1.52 10.02 -25.02
C LEU A 870 -1.69 9.98 -23.50
N LEU A 871 -2.82 10.47 -22.98
CA LEU A 871 -3.08 10.45 -21.54
C LEU A 871 -3.19 9.02 -21.00
N THR A 872 -3.82 8.12 -21.76
CA THR A 872 -3.85 6.67 -21.45
C THR A 872 -2.44 6.09 -21.42
N PHE A 873 -1.60 6.42 -22.41
CA PHE A 873 -0.19 6.00 -22.46
C PHE A 873 0.58 6.48 -21.23
N PHE A 874 0.57 7.78 -20.92
CA PHE A 874 1.29 8.31 -19.77
C PHE A 874 0.77 7.72 -18.44
N PHE A 875 -0.55 7.60 -18.26
CA PHE A 875 -1.12 7.06 -17.02
C PHE A 875 -0.79 5.58 -16.80
N ARG A 876 -0.69 4.78 -17.88
CA ARG A 876 -0.38 3.34 -17.82
C ARG A 876 1.10 2.99 -17.92
N TYR A 877 1.93 3.85 -18.52
CA TYR A 877 3.38 3.64 -18.66
C TYR A 877 4.17 4.34 -17.55
N GLN A 878 3.83 5.58 -17.20
CA GLN A 878 4.58 6.38 -16.22
C GLN A 878 3.70 7.42 -15.49
N ARG A 879 2.83 6.95 -14.59
CA ARG A 879 1.91 7.83 -13.81
C ARG A 879 2.64 8.92 -13.02
N ALA A 880 3.89 8.68 -12.61
CA ALA A 880 4.72 9.63 -11.87
C ALA A 880 4.88 11.00 -12.57
N LEU A 881 4.67 11.09 -13.89
CA LEU A 881 4.67 12.37 -14.62
C LEU A 881 3.50 13.28 -14.24
N PHE A 882 2.34 12.72 -13.85
CA PHE A 882 1.22 13.49 -13.30
C PHE A 882 1.46 13.84 -11.84
N ASP A 883 1.96 12.87 -11.06
CA ASP A 883 2.30 13.05 -9.64
C ASP A 883 3.40 14.13 -9.45
N ALA A 884 4.27 14.33 -10.45
CA ALA A 884 5.28 15.40 -10.54
C ALA A 884 4.80 16.69 -11.26
N GLY A 885 3.59 16.70 -11.82
CA GLY A 885 3.02 17.86 -12.51
C GLY A 885 3.60 18.18 -13.90
N CYS A 886 4.28 17.23 -14.55
CA CYS A 886 5.00 17.45 -15.81
C CYS A 886 4.12 17.42 -17.07
N ILE A 887 2.88 16.95 -16.99
CA ILE A 887 1.97 16.83 -18.14
C ILE A 887 1.10 18.08 -18.27
N TYR A 888 1.11 18.68 -19.46
CA TYR A 888 0.33 19.86 -19.82
C TYR A 888 -0.43 19.64 -21.14
N VAL A 889 -1.52 20.36 -21.34
CA VAL A 889 -2.23 20.49 -22.62
C VAL A 889 -2.15 21.95 -23.06
N GLY A 890 -1.72 22.18 -24.31
CA GLY A 890 -1.73 23.51 -24.92
C GLY A 890 -3.15 23.95 -25.28
N VAL A 891 -3.44 25.24 -25.11
CA VAL A 891 -4.74 25.83 -25.46
C VAL A 891 -4.54 26.84 -26.61
N PRO A 892 -4.72 26.43 -27.88
CA PRO A 892 -4.71 27.36 -29.01
C PRO A 892 -5.98 28.22 -29.03
N PRO A 893 -5.97 29.39 -29.68
CA PRO A 893 -7.16 30.21 -29.87
C PRO A 893 -8.11 29.59 -30.90
N LEU A 894 -9.41 29.71 -30.69
CA LEU A 894 -10.43 29.24 -31.63
C LEU A 894 -10.68 30.27 -32.75
N PHE A 895 -10.56 31.56 -32.44
CA PHE A 895 -10.83 32.64 -33.39
C PHE A 895 -9.73 33.69 -33.42
N LYS A 896 -9.59 34.32 -34.59
CA LYS A 896 -8.81 35.53 -34.84
C LYS A 896 -9.73 36.60 -35.43
N VAL A 897 -9.79 37.76 -34.79
CA VAL A 897 -10.60 38.91 -35.19
C VAL A 897 -9.67 40.01 -35.68
N GLU A 898 -9.73 40.33 -36.97
CA GLU A 898 -8.89 41.35 -37.60
C GLU A 898 -9.67 42.63 -37.91
N ARG A 899 -9.12 43.78 -37.50
CA ARG A 899 -9.67 45.11 -37.75
C ARG A 899 -8.57 46.05 -38.20
N GLY A 900 -8.48 46.28 -39.51
CA GLY A 900 -7.45 47.13 -40.12
C GLY A 900 -6.05 46.52 -39.99
N LYS A 901 -5.26 46.98 -39.01
CA LYS A 901 -3.93 46.44 -38.68
C LYS A 901 -3.86 45.73 -37.32
N GLN A 902 -4.96 45.68 -36.58
CA GLN A 902 -5.03 45.01 -35.29
C GLN A 902 -5.64 43.61 -35.46
N ALA A 903 -4.96 42.60 -34.92
CA ALA A 903 -5.48 41.25 -34.78
C ALA A 903 -5.67 40.93 -33.30
N HIS A 904 -6.79 40.30 -32.96
CA HIS A 904 -7.09 39.81 -31.61
C HIS A 904 -7.41 38.33 -31.67
N TYR A 905 -6.88 37.55 -30.72
CA TYR A 905 -7.15 36.11 -30.61
C TYR A 905 -8.15 35.85 -29.48
N CYS A 906 -9.12 34.96 -29.72
CA CYS A 906 -10.17 34.60 -28.76
C CYS A 906 -10.10 33.09 -28.46
N TYR A 907 -10.20 32.71 -27.18
CA TYR A 907 -10.11 31.31 -26.77
C TYR A 907 -11.49 30.65 -26.59
N ASP A 908 -12.57 31.44 -26.51
CA ASP A 908 -13.96 30.96 -26.51
C ASP A 908 -14.93 31.98 -27.19
N ASP A 909 -16.21 31.61 -27.26
CA ASP A 909 -17.28 32.47 -27.79
C ASP A 909 -17.60 33.69 -26.92
N ALA A 910 -17.25 33.68 -25.63
CA ALA A 910 -17.47 34.81 -24.73
C ALA A 910 -16.41 35.90 -24.96
N ASP A 911 -15.15 35.53 -25.17
CA ASP A 911 -14.09 36.41 -25.68
C ASP A 911 -14.49 37.01 -27.03
N LEU A 912 -14.97 36.18 -27.98
CA LEU A 912 -15.39 36.66 -29.30
C LEU A 912 -16.53 37.69 -29.20
N LYS A 913 -17.57 37.41 -28.40
CA LYS A 913 -18.68 38.34 -28.14
C LYS A 913 -18.21 39.61 -27.44
N LYS A 914 -17.31 39.50 -26.47
CA LYS A 914 -16.75 40.63 -25.72
C LYS A 914 -15.95 41.55 -26.64
N ILE A 915 -15.03 41.01 -27.45
CA ILE A 915 -14.22 41.81 -28.39
C ILE A 915 -15.09 42.45 -29.47
N THR A 916 -16.04 41.72 -30.05
CA THR A 916 -16.95 42.30 -31.06
C THR A 916 -17.91 43.35 -30.47
N SER A 917 -18.38 43.19 -29.22
CA SER A 917 -19.20 44.20 -28.52
C SER A 917 -18.47 45.50 -28.18
N ASN A 918 -17.14 45.47 -28.08
CA ASN A 918 -16.30 46.66 -27.87
C ASN A 918 -16.08 47.46 -29.16
N PHE A 919 -16.57 46.99 -30.32
CA PHE A 919 -16.48 47.71 -31.58
C PHE A 919 -17.75 48.55 -31.84
N PRO A 920 -17.63 49.75 -32.43
CA PRO A 920 -18.79 50.52 -32.86
C PRO A 920 -19.67 49.73 -33.83
N ALA A 921 -21.00 49.92 -33.78
CA ALA A 921 -21.97 49.15 -34.57
C ALA A 921 -21.72 49.15 -36.10
N ASN A 922 -21.00 50.15 -36.63
CA ASN A 922 -20.66 50.29 -38.04
C ASN A 922 -19.21 49.86 -38.37
N ALA A 923 -18.53 49.14 -37.46
CA ALA A 923 -17.14 48.71 -37.66
C ALA A 923 -17.03 47.50 -38.59
N SER A 924 -16.26 47.63 -39.67
CA SER A 924 -15.82 46.50 -40.48
C SER A 924 -14.68 45.76 -39.77
N TYR A 925 -14.81 44.44 -39.65
CA TYR A 925 -13.80 43.50 -39.13
C TYR A 925 -14.02 42.12 -39.76
N THR A 926 -12.97 41.30 -39.77
CA THR A 926 -12.99 39.92 -40.30
C THR A 926 -12.83 38.94 -39.13
N ILE A 927 -13.59 37.84 -39.13
CA ILE A 927 -13.38 36.72 -38.19
C ILE A 927 -12.85 35.51 -38.99
N GLN A 928 -11.69 35.00 -38.59
CA GLN A 928 -11.17 33.70 -38.99
C GLN A 928 -11.37 32.74 -37.81
N ARG A 929 -11.97 31.56 -38.02
CA ARG A 929 -11.95 30.44 -37.08
C ARG A 929 -10.83 29.50 -37.50
N PHE A 930 -9.97 29.10 -36.57
CA PHE A 930 -8.98 28.05 -36.81
C PHE A 930 -9.64 26.68 -36.66
N LYS A 931 -9.27 25.73 -37.53
CA LYS A 931 -9.71 24.32 -37.47
C LYS A 931 -8.60 23.38 -37.04
N GLY A 932 -7.35 23.70 -37.40
CA GLY A 932 -6.18 22.93 -37.01
C GLY A 932 -4.92 23.79 -36.91
N LEU A 933 -3.96 23.35 -36.11
CA LEU A 933 -2.71 24.04 -35.82
C LEU A 933 -1.84 24.25 -37.07
N GLY A 934 -2.02 23.40 -38.10
CA GLY A 934 -1.38 23.55 -39.41
C GLY A 934 -1.89 24.74 -40.24
N GLU A 935 -3.03 25.35 -39.89
CA GLU A 935 -3.53 26.57 -40.52
C GLU A 935 -2.90 27.86 -39.95
N MET A 936 -2.20 27.76 -38.82
CA MET A 936 -1.55 28.90 -38.16
C MET A 936 -0.15 29.16 -38.73
N MET A 937 0.15 30.42 -39.02
CA MET A 937 1.52 30.81 -39.38
C MET A 937 2.46 30.65 -38.16
N PRO A 938 3.75 30.32 -38.35
CA PRO A 938 4.68 30.04 -37.24
C PRO A 938 4.74 31.14 -36.17
N GLU A 939 4.68 32.42 -36.59
CA GLU A 939 4.67 33.58 -35.69
C GLU A 939 3.37 33.65 -34.86
N GLN A 940 2.22 33.37 -35.48
CA GLN A 940 0.90 33.35 -34.80
C GLN A 940 0.83 32.22 -33.78
N LEU A 941 1.38 31.05 -34.11
CA LEU A 941 1.47 29.90 -33.21
C LEU A 941 2.42 30.18 -32.03
N TRP A 942 3.51 30.90 -32.26
CA TRP A 942 4.39 31.40 -31.20
C TRP A 942 3.67 32.37 -30.27
N GLU A 943 3.13 33.48 -30.81
CA GLU A 943 2.46 34.55 -30.06
C GLU A 943 1.33 34.06 -29.15
N THR A 944 0.59 33.05 -29.59
CA THR A 944 -0.63 32.57 -28.92
C THR A 944 -0.42 31.36 -28.03
N THR A 945 0.39 30.39 -28.47
CA THR A 945 0.32 29.01 -27.96
C THR A 945 1.67 28.48 -27.45
N MET A 946 2.79 28.99 -27.98
CA MET A 946 4.13 28.48 -27.62
C MET A 946 4.96 29.43 -26.74
N ASN A 947 4.79 30.74 -26.85
CA ASN A 947 5.52 31.73 -26.04
C ASN A 947 5.14 31.63 -24.54
N PRO A 948 6.09 31.36 -23.61
CA PRO A 948 5.80 31.29 -22.18
C PRO A 948 5.17 32.54 -21.55
N GLU A 949 5.34 33.72 -22.15
CA GLU A 949 4.81 34.98 -21.60
C GLU A 949 3.32 35.21 -21.88
N THR A 950 2.78 34.61 -22.94
CA THR A 950 1.42 34.90 -23.46
C THR A 950 0.51 33.68 -23.57
N ARG A 951 1.06 32.46 -23.63
CA ARG A 951 0.28 31.22 -23.83
C ARG A 951 -0.52 30.79 -22.60
N ILE A 952 -1.57 30.01 -22.85
CA ILE A 952 -2.34 29.31 -21.82
C ILE A 952 -2.04 27.80 -21.89
N LEU A 953 -1.61 27.21 -20.77
CA LEU A 953 -1.42 25.77 -20.61
C LEU A 953 -2.33 25.24 -19.49
N LYS A 954 -2.95 24.08 -19.72
CA LYS A 954 -3.68 23.32 -18.68
C LYS A 954 -2.79 22.22 -18.14
N GLN A 955 -2.29 22.38 -16.91
CA GLN A 955 -1.56 21.32 -16.20
C GLN A 955 -2.52 20.19 -15.82
N LEU A 956 -2.08 18.94 -15.91
CA LEU A 956 -2.90 17.77 -15.55
C LEU A 956 -2.39 17.09 -14.29
N VAL A 957 -3.32 16.79 -13.38
CA VAL A 957 -3.11 16.15 -12.07
C VAL A 957 -4.09 14.97 -11.95
N VAL A 958 -3.79 14.01 -11.08
CA VAL A 958 -4.67 12.87 -10.78
C VAL A 958 -5.15 13.00 -9.33
N ASP A 959 -6.39 13.46 -9.14
CA ASP A 959 -6.97 13.66 -7.80
C ASP A 959 -7.37 12.35 -7.11
N ASP A 960 -8.05 11.45 -7.84
CA ASP A 960 -8.32 10.07 -7.39
C ASP A 960 -7.76 9.06 -8.41
N ILE A 961 -6.78 8.27 -7.96
CA ILE A 961 -6.09 7.26 -8.76
C ILE A 961 -7.02 6.09 -9.14
N ALA A 962 -7.99 5.73 -8.28
CA ALA A 962 -8.93 4.65 -8.52
C ALA A 962 -10.05 5.08 -9.49
N GLU A 963 -10.57 6.30 -9.38
CA GLU A 963 -11.53 6.85 -10.34
C GLU A 963 -10.89 7.05 -11.72
N ALA A 964 -9.69 7.62 -11.79
CA ALA A 964 -8.93 7.76 -13.04
C ALA A 964 -8.67 6.38 -13.68
N ASN A 965 -8.24 5.39 -12.88
CA ASN A 965 -8.05 4.01 -13.34
C ASN A 965 -9.34 3.38 -13.89
N MET A 966 -10.47 3.51 -13.18
CA MET A 966 -11.77 3.02 -13.63
C MET A 966 -12.21 3.71 -14.93
N THR A 967 -11.97 5.01 -15.05
CA THR A 967 -12.32 5.83 -16.21
C THR A 967 -11.51 5.42 -17.44
N PHE A 968 -10.19 5.29 -17.34
CA PHE A 968 -9.35 4.77 -18.43
C PHE A 968 -9.74 3.34 -18.83
N SER A 969 -9.95 2.43 -17.86
CA SER A 969 -10.40 1.06 -18.14
C SER A 969 -11.75 1.01 -18.87
N SER A 970 -12.68 1.92 -18.56
CA SER A 970 -14.01 1.97 -19.18
C SER A 970 -14.00 2.64 -20.56
N LEU A 971 -13.26 3.74 -20.72
CA LEU A 971 -13.15 4.47 -21.98
C LEU A 971 -12.26 3.77 -23.01
N MET A 972 -11.22 3.06 -22.56
CA MET A 972 -10.16 2.56 -23.45
C MET A 972 -10.06 1.04 -23.50
N GLY A 973 -10.52 0.33 -22.45
CA GLY A 973 -10.48 -1.14 -22.36
C GLY A 973 -11.51 -1.85 -23.24
N ALA A 974 -11.66 -3.16 -23.05
CA ALA A 974 -12.51 -4.01 -23.89
C ALA A 974 -14.02 -3.71 -23.75
N ARG A 975 -14.49 -3.33 -22.55
CA ARG A 975 -15.91 -3.24 -22.16
C ARG A 975 -16.72 -2.21 -22.97
N VAL A 976 -17.24 -2.63 -24.12
CA VAL A 976 -18.02 -1.78 -25.02
C VAL A 976 -19.28 -1.23 -24.33
N ASP A 977 -19.99 -2.04 -23.55
CA ASP A 977 -21.25 -1.60 -22.95
C ASP A 977 -21.07 -0.67 -21.75
N ALA A 978 -20.06 -0.90 -20.90
CA ALA A 978 -19.68 0.08 -19.87
C ALA A 978 -19.28 1.44 -20.49
N ARG A 979 -18.63 1.41 -21.66
CA ARG A 979 -18.34 2.63 -22.44
C ARG A 979 -19.61 3.29 -23.00
N LYS A 980 -20.57 2.51 -23.53
CA LYS A 980 -21.88 3.03 -23.98
C LYS A 980 -22.67 3.65 -22.83
N GLU A 981 -22.67 3.03 -21.65
CA GLU A 981 -23.33 3.55 -20.45
C GLU A 981 -22.68 4.85 -19.99
N LEU A 982 -21.34 4.91 -19.92
CA LEU A 982 -20.60 6.14 -19.61
C LEU A 982 -20.95 7.25 -20.62
N ILE A 983 -20.95 6.95 -21.92
CA ILE A 983 -21.34 7.91 -22.98
C ILE A 983 -22.79 8.38 -22.79
N LYS A 984 -23.76 7.48 -22.52
CA LYS A 984 -25.16 7.85 -22.26
C LYS A 984 -25.31 8.74 -21.03
N ASN A 985 -24.65 8.37 -19.92
CA ASN A 985 -24.71 9.07 -18.64
C ASN A 985 -23.97 10.42 -18.66
N ALA A 986 -23.02 10.58 -19.59
CA ALA A 986 -22.34 11.86 -19.87
C ALA A 986 -23.13 12.72 -20.86
N ALA A 987 -23.80 12.13 -21.86
CA ALA A 987 -24.54 12.86 -22.90
C ALA A 987 -25.63 13.78 -22.33
N THR A 988 -26.30 13.38 -21.24
CA THR A 988 -27.28 14.22 -20.53
C THR A 988 -26.67 15.42 -19.79
N ARG A 989 -25.33 15.46 -19.63
CA ARG A 989 -24.57 16.52 -18.96
C ARG A 989 -23.85 17.45 -19.95
N ILE A 990 -23.82 17.10 -21.24
CA ILE A 990 -23.09 17.84 -22.27
C ILE A 990 -24.01 18.86 -22.92
N ASN A 991 -23.66 20.14 -22.85
CA ASN A 991 -24.27 21.17 -23.68
C ASN A 991 -23.86 20.93 -25.14
N LEU A 992 -24.82 20.75 -26.06
CA LEU A 992 -24.56 20.60 -27.49
C LEU A 992 -23.79 21.80 -28.08
N GLN A 993 -23.93 23.00 -27.49
CA GLN A 993 -23.19 24.20 -27.91
C GLN A 993 -21.70 24.18 -27.48
N HIS A 994 -21.27 23.21 -26.66
CA HIS A 994 -19.87 23.04 -26.23
C HIS A 994 -19.20 21.84 -26.91
N LEU A 995 -19.83 21.26 -27.94
CA LEU A 995 -19.23 20.25 -28.80
C LEU A 995 -18.77 20.92 -30.11
N ASP A 996 -17.47 20.86 -30.40
CA ASP A 996 -16.94 21.20 -31.73
C ASP A 996 -17.36 20.13 -32.76
N ILE A 997 -18.48 20.39 -33.45
CA ILE A 997 -19.06 19.62 -34.56
C ILE A 997 -19.50 20.59 -35.66
#